data_AF-A0A7J4KJY3-F1
#
_entry.id   AF-A0A7J4KJY3-F1
#
_cell.length_a   1.000
_cell.length_b   1.000
_cell.length_c   1.000
_cell.angle_alpha   90.00
_cell.angle_beta   90.00
_cell.angle_gamma   90.00
#
_symmetry.space_group_name_H-M   'P 1'
#
loop_
_entity.id
_entity.type
_entity.pdbx_description
1 polymer ?
#
loop_
_entity_poly.entity_id
_entity_poly.type
_entity_poly.pdbx_seq_one_letter_code
_entity_poly.pdbx_strand_id
1 'polypeptide(L)'
;MSMLDKLGRIIEKKPWLVVGIILIITIGFSLFIPSLKFNTNFEDFAPDSEEVKANERIADYFDMSSQSIILYIQKEQADSIIDIQAIRDQYKLEKELIAMPEIRGMVSIFTFLDPVCQMEFNSTVENCSDEQLTTALNDLLNEPASGNMTIFPTDDPNEPIDYQRSFLRSSGKAVDSADIKNCYIVKDNKTLTFSFEVYSLSDFSSKIKPPFSKVSTMEWYLEFKNSLLPVEYDIGYQIAARIEPAVPRWEIGNGILSNIKQFIQTIRNHGLTTYKTTAYLWLRPPGQEMFFPLPLKTGNVTFDAQSNLIHVIVSRKELSGYGIALQFGSFELPTKLTNFSAGVRYFQSPVLHRPGGRIAINTSYLFEHLQRLQSRPILGKLLSRTLQRFDINLDDLSGFSEDMNQNEFLSSTYTLAAFQTLWVQADRAPDNGVSSTIYPLIPQLFTELRVNALSFISTEYAQTKTPHASLCIVQLNLQSGDSEELANVNRDIIDKINTLDTTFTSISIKATGEGIVSTEISDVAMDAMMIIGPAIFIIILSILFLAFRKPSYFLLPIIVFVFSCIWLFGTMALLGVSFNIIAVALLPLNIGLGVEYSVNLLFNYRTEINRGRTPAEAIRLSVKEVGIAIFLAWFTTFVAFLSFLSATLPPIRDFGVFLAIGITYTFIITLTLLVALRYIIDRKKPAMQMASKSQISTITVVMSRVARALLHHEKKVFLITILICLIMGTAVSQLKSGFSMNQFIPQDNPALQLFSQIGKDFPFSSQDQEYILIEGKVASVQTLQGLQSTHEKMDDDRYVARRPDGSTKTESIYTIIQQVVANNNSLVELFHVDQTTGLPGSDADVKCAYDYLLGSSEYEMQVSQLLHKQGDEYTATILRVYVDLGSSSDDMTQQFEQLKQELNDDLSDYGETTSIITGQLLITLSILKNMTESQILSTVICFVLAAIMLSLIYRNPVLGLIAMIPVTVSIVWVLGTMYFIGYTLNILTITVTCITIGVGIDYACYITERFRLVVDQTGDVTKAVIETVSRTGSAVLIAALSSIFGFGVLAFAPIPPEQQFGIITAITLVYAFITSILVLPLVLARWANWRKKRKGYIIRPGPPKQLDGIKTDFEYKGEQ
;
A
#
# COMPACT_ATOMS: atom_id res chain seq x y z
N MET A 1 -41.06 34.19 28.25
CA MET A 1 -40.92 35.56 28.83
C MET A 1 -40.75 35.57 30.36
N SER A 2 -41.34 34.62 31.12
CA SER A 2 -41.17 34.55 32.59
C SER A 2 -39.83 33.96 33.08
N MET A 3 -39.11 33.16 32.26
CA MET A 3 -37.95 32.36 32.72
C MET A 3 -36.66 33.20 32.92
N LEU A 4 -36.26 34.00 31.91
CA LEU A 4 -35.06 34.86 32.01
C LEU A 4 -35.19 35.92 33.13
N ASP A 5 -36.39 36.46 33.35
CA ASP A 5 -36.64 37.40 34.46
C ASP A 5 -36.54 36.70 35.83
N LYS A 6 -36.96 35.43 35.94
CA LYS A 6 -36.76 34.61 37.15
C LYS A 6 -35.27 34.34 37.38
N LEU A 7 -34.52 33.99 36.33
CA LEU A 7 -33.08 33.74 36.39
C LEU A 7 -32.33 34.98 36.92
N GLY A 8 -32.63 36.17 36.39
CA GLY A 8 -32.04 37.42 36.86
C GLY A 8 -32.28 37.67 38.37
N ARG A 9 -33.49 37.38 38.87
CA ARG A 9 -33.80 37.51 40.31
C ARG A 9 -33.08 36.48 41.18
N ILE A 10 -32.88 35.25 40.69
CA ILE A 10 -32.13 34.21 41.41
C ILE A 10 -30.68 34.64 41.58
N ILE A 11 -30.05 35.12 40.50
CA ILE A 11 -28.66 35.57 40.50
C ILE A 11 -28.48 36.78 41.43
N GLU A 12 -29.43 37.71 41.44
CA GLU A 12 -29.42 38.85 42.36
C GLU A 12 -29.47 38.40 43.84
N LYS A 13 -30.34 37.44 44.17
CA LYS A 13 -30.54 36.97 45.55
C LYS A 13 -29.41 36.09 46.07
N LYS A 14 -28.88 35.18 45.25
CA LYS A 14 -27.89 34.17 45.67
C LYS A 14 -26.74 34.01 44.66
N PRO A 15 -25.94 35.06 44.39
CA PRO A 15 -24.91 34.99 43.35
C PRO A 15 -23.78 34.00 43.67
N TRP A 16 -23.34 33.91 44.93
CA TRP A 16 -22.28 32.97 45.35
C TRP A 16 -22.69 31.50 45.24
N LEU A 17 -23.98 31.20 45.41
CA LEU A 17 -24.50 29.84 45.24
C LEU A 17 -24.42 29.42 43.76
N VAL A 18 -24.76 30.33 42.84
CA VAL A 18 -24.63 30.08 41.38
C VAL A 18 -23.17 29.82 41.01
N VAL A 19 -22.24 30.66 41.47
CA VAL A 19 -20.80 30.47 41.23
C VAL A 19 -20.31 29.12 41.80
N GLY A 20 -20.71 28.78 43.03
CA GLY A 20 -20.33 27.51 43.67
C GLY A 20 -20.82 26.27 42.90
N ILE A 21 -22.07 26.28 42.43
CA ILE A 21 -22.61 25.16 41.62
C ILE A 21 -21.82 24.99 40.33
N ILE A 22 -21.60 26.09 39.59
CA ILE A 22 -20.85 26.03 38.32
C ILE A 22 -19.42 25.53 38.57
N LEU A 23 -18.76 25.96 39.64
CA LEU A 23 -17.41 25.54 39.98
C LEU A 23 -17.35 24.04 40.31
N ILE A 24 -18.32 23.51 41.07
CA ILE A 24 -18.41 22.07 41.36
C ILE A 24 -18.60 21.25 40.08
N ILE A 25 -19.52 21.66 39.20
CA ILE A 25 -19.74 20.98 37.92
C ILE A 25 -18.45 20.99 37.07
N THR A 26 -17.76 22.14 37.05
CA THR A 26 -16.49 22.30 36.32
C THR A 26 -15.40 21.38 36.85
N ILE A 27 -15.25 21.26 38.17
CA ILE A 27 -14.33 20.30 38.77
C ILE A 27 -14.70 18.87 38.36
N GLY A 28 -15.99 18.53 38.38
CA GLY A 28 -16.48 17.20 37.94
C GLY A 28 -16.05 16.86 36.51
N PHE A 29 -16.29 17.74 35.55
CA PHE A 29 -15.85 17.54 34.16
C PHE A 29 -14.33 17.52 33.99
N SER A 30 -13.60 18.35 34.76
CA SER A 30 -12.14 18.43 34.66
C SER A 30 -11.43 17.11 35.02
N LEU A 31 -12.03 16.28 35.86
CA LEU A 31 -11.47 14.98 36.26
C LEU A 31 -11.42 13.97 35.11
N PHE A 32 -12.24 14.15 34.06
CA PHE A 32 -12.29 13.26 32.91
C PHE A 32 -11.32 13.67 31.79
N ILE A 33 -10.88 14.93 31.75
CA ILE A 33 -10.00 15.44 30.68
C ILE A 33 -8.72 14.60 30.49
N PRO A 34 -8.03 14.11 31.54
CA PRO A 34 -6.84 13.28 31.37
C PRO A 34 -7.08 11.95 30.62
N SER A 35 -8.33 11.50 30.48
CA SER A 35 -8.68 10.29 29.72
C SER A 35 -9.01 10.55 28.25
N LEU A 36 -8.90 11.80 27.80
CA LEU A 36 -9.15 12.17 26.40
C LEU A 36 -8.00 11.64 25.52
N LYS A 37 -8.29 10.66 24.67
CA LYS A 37 -7.35 10.13 23.67
C LYS A 37 -7.29 11.06 22.46
N PHE A 38 -6.08 11.28 21.94
CA PHE A 38 -5.87 11.91 20.63
C PHE A 38 -5.72 10.82 19.59
N ASN A 39 -6.59 10.81 18.58
CA ASN A 39 -6.53 9.84 17.51
C ASN A 39 -7.03 10.45 16.20
N THR A 40 -6.27 10.29 15.12
CA THR A 40 -6.65 10.69 13.77
C THR A 40 -6.38 9.52 12.83
N ASN A 41 -7.29 8.54 12.82
CA ASN A 41 -7.25 7.43 11.88
C ASN A 41 -8.05 7.79 10.62
N PHE A 42 -7.54 7.42 9.44
CA PHE A 42 -8.22 7.68 8.17
C PHE A 42 -9.51 6.87 8.01
N GLU A 43 -9.52 5.65 8.56
CA GLU A 43 -10.70 4.79 8.59
C GLU A 43 -11.88 5.43 9.34
N ASP A 44 -11.62 6.28 10.34
CA ASP A 44 -12.69 7.02 11.02
C ASP A 44 -13.43 7.97 10.06
N PHE A 45 -12.80 8.37 8.95
CA PHE A 45 -13.42 9.21 7.91
C PHE A 45 -14.12 8.38 6.83
N ALA A 46 -14.16 7.05 6.95
CA ALA A 46 -14.86 6.21 6.00
C ALA A 46 -16.40 6.34 6.18
N PRO A 47 -17.17 6.42 5.09
CA PRO A 47 -18.63 6.44 5.18
C PRO A 47 -19.18 5.05 5.52
N ASP A 48 -20.39 5.03 6.10
CA ASP A 48 -21.17 3.81 6.38
C ASP A 48 -21.66 3.11 5.07
N SER A 49 -20.73 2.62 4.24
CA SER A 49 -20.95 2.03 2.91
C SER A 49 -20.58 0.53 2.88
N GLU A 50 -21.13 -0.22 1.93
CA GLU A 50 -20.87 -1.67 1.84
C GLU A 50 -19.42 -1.96 1.43
N GLU A 51 -18.79 -1.09 0.65
CA GLU A 51 -17.37 -1.16 0.28
C GLU A 51 -16.48 -1.09 1.53
N VAL A 52 -16.73 -0.13 2.42
CA VAL A 52 -15.96 0.02 3.67
C VAL A 52 -16.15 -1.19 4.59
N LYS A 53 -17.39 -1.65 4.77
CA LYS A 53 -17.67 -2.86 5.58
C LYS A 53 -17.09 -4.14 4.97
N ALA A 54 -16.98 -4.22 3.64
CA ALA A 54 -16.30 -5.33 3.00
C ALA A 54 -14.79 -5.29 3.31
N ASN A 55 -14.17 -4.11 3.33
CA ASN A 55 -12.77 -3.95 3.71
C ASN A 55 -12.51 -4.31 5.19
N GLU A 56 -13.41 -3.91 6.10
CA GLU A 56 -13.36 -4.32 7.51
C GLU A 56 -13.46 -5.86 7.64
N ARG A 57 -14.41 -6.49 6.93
CA ARG A 57 -14.54 -7.95 6.92
C ARG A 57 -13.33 -8.65 6.32
N ILE A 58 -12.70 -8.08 5.30
CA ILE A 58 -11.45 -8.58 4.74
C ILE A 58 -10.35 -8.58 5.82
N ALA A 59 -10.21 -7.48 6.57
CA ALA A 59 -9.24 -7.39 7.66
C ALA A 59 -9.51 -8.46 8.73
N ASP A 60 -10.78 -8.67 9.10
CA ASP A 60 -11.21 -9.68 10.07
C ASP A 60 -11.01 -11.14 9.58
N TYR A 61 -11.35 -11.43 8.32
CA TYR A 61 -11.31 -12.79 7.77
C TYR A 61 -9.89 -13.26 7.44
N PHE A 62 -9.02 -12.36 6.99
CA PHE A 62 -7.72 -12.72 6.42
C PHE A 62 -6.53 -12.20 7.22
N ASP A 63 -6.75 -11.64 8.42
CA ASP A 63 -5.70 -11.08 9.30
C ASP A 63 -4.80 -10.06 8.56
N MET A 64 -5.42 -9.27 7.67
CA MET A 64 -4.73 -8.29 6.82
C MET A 64 -4.61 -6.91 7.45
N SER A 65 -4.90 -6.78 8.75
CA SER A 65 -4.76 -5.53 9.51
C SER A 65 -3.31 -5.11 9.79
N SER A 66 -2.31 -5.84 9.27
CA SER A 66 -0.91 -5.55 9.53
C SER A 66 -0.49 -4.27 8.79
N GLN A 67 -0.37 -3.16 9.53
CA GLN A 67 0.38 -2.01 9.05
C GLN A 67 1.79 -2.46 8.66
N SER A 68 2.24 -2.02 7.49
CA SER A 68 3.60 -2.26 7.01
C SER A 68 4.42 -0.99 7.02
N ILE A 69 5.69 -1.11 7.39
CA ILE A 69 6.70 -0.07 7.22
C ILE A 69 7.47 -0.38 5.95
N ILE A 70 7.66 0.61 5.09
CA ILE A 70 8.46 0.49 3.87
C ILE A 70 9.80 1.17 4.11
N LEU A 71 10.87 0.40 4.00
CA LEU A 71 12.24 0.87 4.02
C LEU A 71 12.72 1.08 2.59
N TYR A 72 13.22 2.27 2.34
CA TYR A 72 13.87 2.65 1.10
C TYR A 72 15.36 2.79 1.36
N ILE A 73 16.14 1.86 0.81
CA ILE A 73 17.56 1.72 1.07
C ILE A 73 18.33 2.17 -0.17
N GLN A 74 19.09 3.25 -0.03
CA GLN A 74 19.87 3.85 -1.13
C GLN A 74 21.35 3.54 -0.98
N LYS A 75 22.06 3.45 -2.09
CA LYS A 75 23.52 3.42 -2.09
C LYS A 75 24.07 4.79 -1.67
N GLU A 76 25.07 4.80 -0.79
CA GLU A 76 25.76 6.03 -0.38
C GLU A 76 27.20 6.08 -0.90
N GLN A 77 28.09 5.20 -0.39
CA GLN A 77 29.47 5.08 -0.87
C GLN A 77 29.70 3.91 -1.83
N ALA A 78 28.69 3.06 -2.05
CA ALA A 78 28.74 1.95 -2.99
C ALA A 78 28.48 2.39 -4.44
N ASP A 79 29.04 1.67 -5.40
CA ASP A 79 28.81 1.90 -6.83
C ASP A 79 27.39 1.46 -7.22
N SER A 80 26.89 0.38 -6.61
CA SER A 80 25.52 -0.11 -6.71
C SER A 80 24.97 -0.64 -5.38
N ILE A 81 23.65 -0.60 -5.19
CA ILE A 81 22.98 -1.17 -4.00
C ILE A 81 23.07 -2.71 -3.94
N ILE A 82 23.41 -3.34 -5.07
CA ILE A 82 23.63 -4.79 -5.18
C ILE A 82 25.11 -5.18 -5.02
N ASP A 83 25.99 -4.24 -4.69
CA ASP A 83 27.39 -4.54 -4.35
C ASP A 83 27.46 -5.38 -3.06
N ILE A 84 28.44 -6.27 -2.94
CA ILE A 84 28.53 -7.25 -1.84
C ILE A 84 28.53 -6.59 -0.46
N GLN A 85 29.23 -5.47 -0.28
CA GLN A 85 29.23 -4.75 0.98
C GLN A 85 27.84 -4.16 1.31
N ALA A 86 27.16 -3.60 0.31
CA ALA A 86 25.81 -3.05 0.47
C ALA A 86 24.78 -4.16 0.76
N ILE A 87 24.91 -5.32 0.11
CA ILE A 87 24.07 -6.50 0.36
C ILE A 87 24.30 -7.03 1.78
N ARG A 88 25.54 -7.09 2.27
CA ARG A 88 25.82 -7.52 3.66
C ARG A 88 25.28 -6.52 4.70
N ASP A 89 25.41 -5.22 4.44
CA ASP A 89 24.87 -4.18 5.32
C ASP A 89 23.33 -4.23 5.36
N GLN A 90 22.66 -4.43 4.21
CA GLN A 90 21.21 -4.63 4.14
C GLN A 90 20.75 -5.90 4.89
N TYR A 91 21.44 -7.03 4.72
CA TYR A 91 21.10 -8.26 5.44
C TYR A 91 21.27 -8.11 6.96
N LYS A 92 22.29 -7.35 7.41
CA LYS A 92 22.50 -7.07 8.82
C LYS A 92 21.40 -6.15 9.39
N LEU A 93 20.97 -5.14 8.63
CA LEU A 93 19.81 -4.31 8.97
C LEU A 93 18.57 -5.19 9.23
N GLU A 94 18.27 -6.10 8.30
CA GLU A 94 17.14 -7.03 8.44
C GLU A 94 17.26 -7.89 9.70
N LYS A 95 18.41 -8.50 9.94
CA LYS A 95 18.63 -9.33 11.14
C LYS A 95 18.43 -8.56 12.46
N GLU A 96 18.83 -7.29 12.51
CA GLU A 96 18.63 -6.43 13.69
C GLU A 96 17.16 -6.02 13.88
N LEU A 97 16.42 -5.82 12.78
CA LEU A 97 15.00 -5.47 12.83
C LEU A 97 14.12 -6.69 13.16
N ILE A 98 14.34 -7.83 12.52
CA ILE A 98 13.58 -9.08 12.81
C ILE A 98 13.74 -9.55 14.26
N ALA A 99 14.81 -9.13 14.95
CA ALA A 99 15.01 -9.43 16.36
C ALA A 99 14.05 -8.67 17.30
N MET A 100 13.36 -7.63 16.80
CA MET A 100 12.34 -6.89 17.54
C MET A 100 11.05 -7.72 17.63
N PRO A 101 10.46 -7.92 18.82
CA PRO A 101 9.26 -8.73 18.99
C PRO A 101 8.02 -8.17 18.27
N GLU A 102 8.03 -6.88 17.96
CA GLU A 102 6.97 -6.16 17.25
C GLU A 102 6.97 -6.44 15.74
N ILE A 103 8.02 -7.05 15.17
CA ILE A 103 8.12 -7.35 13.75
C ILE A 103 7.74 -8.81 13.50
N ARG A 104 6.70 -9.04 12.67
CA ARG A 104 6.21 -10.37 12.28
C ARG A 104 7.13 -11.02 11.24
N GLY A 105 7.60 -10.21 10.30
CA GLY A 105 8.41 -10.66 9.18
C GLY A 105 8.78 -9.50 8.26
N MET A 106 9.65 -9.77 7.29
CA MET A 106 10.03 -8.77 6.30
C MET A 106 10.13 -9.42 4.93
N VAL A 107 9.88 -8.63 3.89
CA VAL A 107 9.98 -9.01 2.49
C VAL A 107 10.94 -8.08 1.77
N SER A 108 11.96 -8.65 1.15
CA SER A 108 13.00 -7.91 0.43
C SER A 108 13.67 -8.79 -0.64
N ILE A 109 14.76 -8.30 -1.23
CA ILE A 109 15.60 -9.11 -2.12
C ILE A 109 16.09 -10.42 -1.46
N PHE A 110 16.29 -10.44 -0.13
CA PHE A 110 16.78 -11.63 0.59
C PHE A 110 15.75 -12.74 0.67
N THR A 111 14.46 -12.41 0.67
CA THR A 111 13.37 -13.38 0.59
C THR A 111 13.52 -14.30 -0.64
N PHE A 112 14.13 -13.80 -1.70
CA PHE A 112 14.37 -14.54 -2.94
C PHE A 112 15.82 -15.03 -3.08
N LEU A 113 16.79 -14.31 -2.53
CA LEU A 113 18.21 -14.65 -2.61
C LEU A 113 18.61 -15.78 -1.66
N ASP A 114 18.07 -15.84 -0.44
CA ASP A 114 18.40 -16.90 0.52
C ASP A 114 18.05 -18.31 -0.03
N PRO A 115 16.86 -18.55 -0.61
CA PRO A 115 16.56 -19.82 -1.26
C PRO A 115 17.55 -20.19 -2.37
N VAL A 116 18.03 -19.21 -3.15
CA VAL A 116 19.06 -19.44 -4.18
C VAL A 116 20.39 -19.85 -3.56
N CYS A 117 20.85 -19.14 -2.54
CA CYS A 117 22.06 -19.49 -1.79
C CYS A 117 21.97 -20.90 -1.18
N GLN A 118 20.81 -21.25 -0.64
CA GLN A 118 20.59 -22.56 -0.05
C GLN A 118 20.56 -23.68 -1.10
N MET A 119 19.92 -23.44 -2.25
CA MET A 119 19.87 -24.41 -3.35
C MET A 119 21.22 -24.62 -4.03
N GLU A 120 22.02 -23.56 -4.22
CA GLU A 120 23.30 -23.66 -4.93
C GLU A 120 24.48 -24.02 -4.01
N PHE A 121 24.50 -23.51 -2.78
CA PHE A 121 25.67 -23.60 -1.90
C PHE A 121 25.39 -24.26 -0.56
N ASN A 122 24.14 -24.68 -0.28
CA ASN A 122 23.71 -25.19 1.02
C ASN A 122 24.12 -24.24 2.17
N SER A 123 24.02 -22.94 1.92
CA SER A 123 24.44 -21.86 2.80
C SER A 123 23.41 -20.74 2.77
N THR A 124 23.37 -19.92 3.82
CA THR A 124 22.54 -18.70 3.87
C THR A 124 23.35 -17.51 3.36
N VAL A 125 22.69 -16.39 3.05
CA VAL A 125 23.37 -15.14 2.67
C VAL A 125 24.42 -14.71 3.70
N GLU A 126 24.18 -14.96 5.00
CA GLU A 126 25.14 -14.68 6.08
C GLU A 126 26.46 -15.44 5.91
N ASN A 127 26.39 -16.72 5.53
CA ASN A 127 27.52 -17.64 5.53
C ASN A 127 28.17 -17.82 4.14
N CYS A 128 27.55 -17.31 3.08
CA CYS A 128 28.14 -17.35 1.73
C CYS A 128 29.43 -16.53 1.66
N SER A 129 30.43 -17.04 0.91
CA SER A 129 31.58 -16.25 0.51
C SER A 129 31.17 -15.14 -0.47
N ASP A 130 31.99 -14.11 -0.62
CA ASP A 130 31.69 -13.00 -1.54
C ASP A 130 31.52 -13.48 -2.99
N GLU A 131 32.29 -14.50 -3.40
CA GLU A 131 32.17 -15.12 -4.72
C GLU A 131 30.87 -15.93 -4.88
N GLN A 132 30.47 -16.69 -3.86
CA GLN A 132 29.21 -17.42 -3.84
C GLN A 132 28.02 -16.47 -3.91
N LEU A 133 28.04 -15.41 -3.11
CA LEU A 133 26.97 -14.41 -3.07
C LEU A 133 26.87 -13.63 -4.37
N THR A 134 28.01 -13.26 -4.98
CA THR A 134 28.04 -12.65 -6.33
C THR A 134 27.43 -13.58 -7.37
N THR A 135 27.72 -14.88 -7.28
CA THR A 135 27.19 -15.88 -8.20
C THR A 135 25.68 -16.04 -8.03
N ALA A 136 25.20 -16.26 -6.81
CA ALA A 136 23.77 -16.39 -6.49
C ALA A 136 22.98 -15.16 -6.94
N LEU A 137 23.51 -13.95 -6.72
CA LEU A 137 22.85 -12.71 -7.12
C LEU A 137 22.78 -12.56 -8.64
N ASN A 138 23.83 -12.95 -9.36
CA ASN A 138 23.82 -12.94 -10.82
C ASN A 138 22.84 -13.96 -11.40
N ASP A 139 22.75 -15.16 -10.81
CA ASP A 139 21.82 -16.20 -11.26
C ASP A 139 20.37 -15.87 -10.91
N LEU A 140 20.14 -15.13 -9.82
CA LEU A 140 18.81 -14.61 -9.46
C LEU A 140 18.36 -13.50 -10.40
N LEU A 141 19.21 -12.52 -10.71
CA LEU A 141 18.76 -11.29 -11.38
C LEU A 141 18.86 -11.32 -12.91
N ASN A 142 19.72 -12.16 -13.48
CA ASN A 142 19.90 -12.25 -14.93
C ASN A 142 19.07 -13.35 -15.57
N GLU A 143 18.77 -13.19 -16.86
CA GLU A 143 18.10 -14.25 -17.62
C GLU A 143 19.00 -15.46 -17.79
N PRO A 144 18.49 -16.69 -17.55
CA PRO A 144 19.20 -17.89 -17.95
C PRO A 144 19.40 -17.83 -19.47
N ALA A 145 20.65 -17.98 -19.92
CA ALA A 145 20.97 -17.89 -21.34
C ALA A 145 20.15 -18.90 -22.15
N SER A 146 19.15 -18.41 -22.90
CA SER A 146 18.31 -19.24 -23.77
C SER A 146 18.99 -19.41 -25.12
N GLY A 147 19.60 -20.56 -25.38
CA GLY A 147 20.19 -20.88 -26.67
C GLY A 147 21.19 -22.03 -26.65
N ASN A 148 21.66 -22.42 -27.83
CA ASN A 148 22.75 -23.39 -27.97
C ASN A 148 24.02 -22.79 -27.37
N MET A 149 24.42 -23.24 -26.19
CA MET A 149 25.71 -22.81 -25.63
C MET A 149 26.83 -23.60 -26.31
N THR A 150 27.75 -22.87 -26.96
CA THR A 150 29.03 -23.40 -27.43
C THR A 150 29.91 -23.70 -26.23
N ILE A 151 30.32 -24.95 -26.07
CA ILE A 151 31.16 -25.39 -24.94
C ILE A 151 32.61 -24.93 -25.11
N PHE A 152 33.07 -24.82 -26.35
CA PHE A 152 34.41 -24.35 -26.69
C PHE A 152 34.29 -23.02 -27.46
N PRO A 153 34.32 -21.86 -26.77
CA PRO A 153 34.10 -20.54 -27.38
C PRO A 153 35.29 -20.06 -28.22
N THR A 154 36.50 -20.54 -27.92
CA THR A 154 37.64 -20.48 -28.83
C THR A 154 37.63 -21.74 -29.69
N ASP A 155 37.44 -21.58 -31.00
CA ASP A 155 37.73 -22.61 -31.99
C ASP A 155 39.09 -23.23 -31.64
N ASP A 156 39.20 -24.56 -31.55
CA ASP A 156 40.48 -25.22 -31.30
C ASP A 156 41.22 -25.30 -32.65
N PRO A 157 42.07 -24.31 -33.03
CA PRO A 157 42.46 -24.10 -34.42
C PRO A 157 43.77 -24.84 -34.76
N ASN A 158 44.21 -25.79 -33.94
CA ASN A 158 45.52 -26.43 -34.10
C ASN A 158 45.45 -27.93 -34.37
N GLU A 159 44.73 -28.32 -35.40
CA GLU A 159 45.30 -29.30 -36.33
C GLU A 159 45.52 -28.66 -37.71
N PRO A 160 46.76 -28.63 -38.25
CA PRO A 160 46.97 -28.24 -39.63
C PRO A 160 46.22 -29.24 -40.53
N ILE A 161 45.29 -28.73 -41.34
CA ILE A 161 44.62 -29.50 -42.40
C ILE A 161 45.69 -30.03 -43.37
N ASP A 162 46.05 -31.31 -43.27
CA ASP A 162 47.06 -31.91 -44.16
C ASP A 162 46.37 -32.52 -45.40
N TYR A 163 45.75 -31.68 -46.24
CA TYR A 163 45.26 -32.12 -47.55
C TYR A 163 46.40 -32.19 -48.57
N GLN A 164 46.76 -33.42 -48.96
CA GLN A 164 47.03 -33.75 -50.36
C GLN A 164 46.30 -35.02 -50.76
N ARG A 165 45.21 -34.89 -51.53
CA ARG A 165 44.68 -36.00 -52.32
C ARG A 165 45.62 -36.27 -53.51
N SER A 166 46.50 -37.27 -53.41
CA SER A 166 46.98 -37.95 -54.61
C SER A 166 47.38 -39.42 -54.39
N PHE A 167 46.90 -40.23 -55.34
CA PHE A 167 47.25 -41.57 -55.80
C PHE A 167 48.17 -42.53 -55.00
N LEU A 168 47.66 -43.76 -54.85
CA LEU A 168 48.31 -45.07 -54.64
C LEU A 168 48.97 -45.37 -53.27
N ARG A 169 48.37 -46.37 -52.60
CA ARG A 169 48.86 -47.17 -51.45
C ARG A 169 48.93 -46.43 -50.10
N SER A 170 47.90 -46.68 -49.30
CA SER A 170 47.73 -46.24 -47.92
C SER A 170 48.75 -46.86 -46.94
N SER A 171 49.55 -46.01 -46.30
CA SER A 171 50.01 -46.20 -44.92
C SER A 171 50.34 -44.82 -44.32
N GLY A 172 49.43 -44.28 -43.51
CA GLY A 172 49.66 -43.02 -42.79
C GLY A 172 48.37 -42.21 -42.64
N LYS A 173 48.08 -41.86 -41.38
CA LYS A 173 46.93 -41.15 -40.78
C LYS A 173 46.02 -40.34 -41.71
N ALA A 174 44.72 -40.61 -41.59
CA ALA A 174 43.63 -39.70 -41.91
C ALA A 174 42.68 -39.82 -40.71
N VAL A 175 42.69 -38.88 -39.78
CA VAL A 175 41.85 -38.91 -38.55
C VAL A 175 40.81 -37.77 -38.57
N ASP A 176 41.07 -36.76 -39.40
CA ASP A 176 40.52 -35.41 -39.40
C ASP A 176 39.00 -35.31 -39.60
N SER A 177 38.36 -36.29 -40.27
CA SER A 177 36.93 -36.18 -40.59
C SER A 177 35.98 -36.31 -39.38
N ALA A 178 36.43 -36.98 -38.32
CA ALA A 178 35.61 -37.29 -37.15
C ALA A 178 36.02 -36.51 -35.89
N ASP A 179 37.01 -35.63 -36.02
CA ASP A 179 37.56 -34.83 -34.93
C ASP A 179 36.60 -33.72 -34.51
N ILE A 180 36.68 -33.36 -33.24
CA ILE A 180 35.70 -32.48 -32.62
C ILE A 180 36.05 -31.05 -32.92
N LYS A 181 35.18 -30.38 -33.67
CA LYS A 181 35.25 -28.95 -33.93
C LYS A 181 34.66 -28.15 -32.79
N ASN A 182 33.48 -28.54 -32.30
CA ASN A 182 32.84 -27.94 -31.14
C ASN A 182 31.83 -28.90 -30.49
N CYS A 183 31.34 -28.55 -29.32
CA CYS A 183 30.23 -29.24 -28.66
C CYS A 183 29.15 -28.23 -28.26
N TYR A 184 27.89 -28.68 -28.32
CA TYR A 184 26.72 -27.91 -27.93
C TYR A 184 25.87 -28.68 -26.93
N ILE A 185 25.33 -27.98 -25.94
CA ILE A 185 24.29 -28.52 -25.07
C ILE A 185 23.01 -27.72 -25.31
N VAL A 186 21.93 -28.44 -25.58
CA VAL A 186 20.59 -27.88 -25.77
C VAL A 186 19.66 -28.49 -24.74
N LYS A 187 19.06 -27.63 -23.92
CA LYS A 187 18.00 -27.98 -22.98
C LYS A 187 16.65 -27.80 -23.67
N ASP A 188 15.85 -28.86 -23.67
CA ASP A 188 14.42 -28.83 -23.96
C ASP A 188 13.65 -29.22 -22.68
N ASN A 189 12.34 -29.01 -22.65
CA ASN A 189 11.50 -29.24 -21.46
C ASN A 189 11.66 -30.66 -20.90
N LYS A 190 11.77 -31.67 -21.77
CA LYS A 190 11.85 -33.10 -21.37
C LYS A 190 13.21 -33.76 -21.61
N THR A 191 14.04 -33.19 -22.48
CA THR A 191 15.28 -33.83 -22.93
C THR A 191 16.48 -32.90 -22.87
N LEU A 192 17.66 -33.47 -22.64
CA LEU A 192 18.95 -32.83 -22.77
C LEU A 192 19.64 -33.39 -24.01
N THR A 193 20.04 -32.52 -24.93
CA THR A 193 20.71 -32.90 -26.17
C THR A 193 22.16 -32.45 -26.14
N PHE A 194 23.07 -33.41 -26.21
CA PHE A 194 24.51 -33.18 -26.32
C PHE A 194 24.92 -33.39 -27.77
N SER A 195 25.44 -32.34 -28.42
CA SER A 195 25.77 -32.37 -29.83
C SER A 195 27.28 -32.23 -30.02
N PHE A 196 27.87 -33.10 -30.83
CA PHE A 196 29.27 -33.03 -31.23
C PHE A 196 29.34 -32.53 -32.67
N GLU A 197 29.92 -31.36 -32.90
CA GLU A 197 30.25 -30.85 -34.23
C GLU A 197 31.58 -31.45 -34.66
N VAL A 198 31.59 -32.10 -35.82
CA VAL A 198 32.80 -32.68 -36.39
C VAL A 198 33.05 -32.11 -37.79
N TYR A 199 34.27 -32.27 -38.31
CA TYR A 199 34.64 -31.70 -39.60
C TYR A 199 33.87 -32.28 -40.81
N SER A 200 33.54 -33.59 -40.80
CA SER A 200 32.74 -34.20 -41.87
C SER A 200 32.12 -35.55 -41.48
N LEU A 201 30.78 -35.63 -41.48
CA LEU A 201 30.01 -36.87 -41.35
C LEU A 201 29.64 -37.53 -42.68
N SER A 202 30.19 -37.07 -43.81
CA SER A 202 29.83 -37.57 -45.15
C SER A 202 30.00 -39.10 -45.29
N ASP A 203 30.98 -39.70 -44.63
CA ASP A 203 31.22 -41.14 -44.61
C ASP A 203 30.14 -41.95 -43.85
N PHE A 204 29.39 -41.31 -42.95
CA PHE A 204 28.29 -41.91 -42.18
C PHE A 204 26.93 -41.78 -42.87
N SER A 205 26.79 -40.90 -43.86
CA SER A 205 25.53 -40.59 -44.56
C SER A 205 24.80 -41.80 -45.18
N SER A 206 25.50 -42.92 -45.43
CA SER A 206 24.94 -44.13 -46.04
C SER A 206 25.17 -45.43 -45.26
N LYS A 207 26.01 -45.43 -44.22
CA LYS A 207 26.37 -46.64 -43.45
C LYS A 207 26.66 -46.31 -41.98
N ILE A 208 25.92 -46.92 -41.05
CA ILE A 208 26.25 -46.91 -39.62
C ILE A 208 27.42 -47.88 -39.41
N LYS A 209 28.66 -47.45 -39.56
CA LYS A 209 29.87 -48.21 -39.22
C LYS A 209 31.05 -47.25 -39.05
N PRO A 210 32.10 -47.62 -38.29
CA PRO A 210 33.30 -46.80 -38.18
C PRO A 210 33.91 -46.49 -39.56
N PRO A 211 34.42 -45.27 -39.78
CA PRO A 211 35.03 -44.86 -41.05
C PRO A 211 36.32 -45.65 -41.32
N PHE A 212 36.99 -46.09 -40.24
CA PHE A 212 38.21 -46.89 -40.31
C PHE A 212 37.93 -48.39 -40.42
N SER A 213 38.41 -48.99 -41.50
CA SER A 213 38.22 -50.43 -41.79
C SER A 213 38.79 -51.39 -40.73
N LYS A 214 39.67 -50.95 -39.84
CA LYS A 214 40.26 -51.76 -38.75
C LYS A 214 39.61 -51.53 -37.39
N VAL A 215 38.76 -50.51 -37.26
CA VAL A 215 38.11 -50.16 -36.01
C VAL A 215 36.78 -50.90 -35.90
N SER A 216 36.58 -51.58 -34.77
CA SER A 216 35.33 -52.27 -34.47
C SER A 216 34.32 -51.36 -33.79
N THR A 217 34.77 -50.45 -32.92
CA THR A 217 33.92 -49.60 -32.10
C THR A 217 34.55 -48.21 -32.02
N MET A 218 33.73 -47.17 -32.15
CA MET A 218 34.13 -45.77 -32.06
C MET A 218 33.18 -45.02 -31.13
N GLU A 219 33.70 -44.06 -30.39
CA GLU A 219 32.94 -43.28 -29.41
C GLU A 219 33.36 -41.81 -29.41
N TRP A 220 32.37 -40.92 -29.50
CA TRP A 220 32.51 -39.50 -29.19
C TRP A 220 31.96 -39.29 -27.79
N TYR A 221 32.72 -38.63 -26.93
CA TYR A 221 32.30 -38.40 -25.56
C TYR A 221 32.55 -36.96 -25.14
N LEU A 222 31.70 -36.46 -24.25
CA LEU A 222 31.83 -35.19 -23.56
C LEU A 222 31.92 -35.47 -22.06
N GLU A 223 33.08 -35.19 -21.49
CA GLU A 223 33.35 -35.21 -20.06
C GLU A 223 32.94 -33.88 -19.42
N PHE A 224 32.32 -33.95 -18.25
CA PHE A 224 31.92 -32.80 -17.44
C PHE A 224 31.72 -33.20 -15.97
N LYS A 225 31.60 -32.19 -15.12
CA LYS A 225 31.25 -32.34 -13.70
C LYS A 225 30.00 -31.53 -13.37
N ASN A 226 29.28 -31.94 -12.33
CA ASN A 226 28.25 -31.11 -11.71
C ASN A 226 28.88 -30.40 -10.50
N SER A 227 29.09 -29.08 -10.60
CA SER A 227 29.79 -28.30 -9.56
C SER A 227 28.93 -27.98 -8.34
N LEU A 228 27.62 -28.23 -8.39
CA LEU A 228 26.71 -28.03 -7.25
C LEU A 228 26.55 -29.30 -6.39
N LEU A 229 27.16 -30.42 -6.77
CA LEU A 229 27.18 -31.60 -5.90
C LEU A 229 28.10 -31.37 -4.70
N PRO A 230 27.74 -31.85 -3.49
CA PRO A 230 28.63 -31.78 -2.34
C PRO A 230 29.97 -32.46 -2.65
N VAL A 231 31.06 -31.96 -2.05
CA VAL A 231 32.43 -32.46 -2.30
C VAL A 231 32.57 -33.97 -2.05
N GLU A 232 31.76 -34.51 -1.13
CA GLU A 232 31.66 -35.95 -0.83
C GLU A 232 31.19 -36.80 -2.02
N TYR A 233 30.50 -36.17 -2.98
CA TYR A 233 29.92 -36.77 -4.18
C TYR A 233 30.57 -36.20 -5.47
N ASP A 234 31.90 -36.02 -5.49
CA ASP A 234 32.65 -35.61 -6.70
C ASP A 234 32.62 -36.68 -7.80
N ILE A 235 31.48 -36.78 -8.48
CA ILE A 235 31.24 -37.71 -9.57
C ILE A 235 31.71 -37.06 -10.88
N GLY A 236 32.56 -37.78 -11.61
CA GLY A 236 32.89 -37.43 -12.99
C GLY A 236 31.89 -38.05 -13.96
N TYR A 237 31.41 -37.27 -14.93
CA TYR A 237 30.46 -37.73 -15.94
C TYR A 237 31.10 -37.70 -17.33
N GLN A 238 30.91 -38.74 -18.15
CA GLN A 238 31.14 -38.66 -19.60
C GLN A 238 29.92 -39.16 -20.36
N ILE A 239 29.23 -38.28 -21.08
CA ILE A 239 28.16 -38.68 -21.98
C ILE A 239 28.73 -39.01 -23.35
N ALA A 240 28.33 -40.14 -23.93
CA ALA A 240 29.00 -40.69 -25.09
C ALA A 240 28.05 -41.25 -26.15
N ALA A 241 28.30 -40.90 -27.40
CA ALA A 241 27.73 -41.52 -28.58
C ALA A 241 28.62 -42.69 -29.04
N ARG A 242 28.19 -43.93 -28.86
CA ARG A 242 28.96 -45.11 -29.26
C ARG A 242 28.37 -45.79 -30.48
N ILE A 243 29.23 -46.09 -31.46
CA ILE A 243 28.93 -46.99 -32.58
C ILE A 243 29.63 -48.32 -32.33
N GLU A 244 28.86 -49.40 -32.20
CA GLU A 244 29.41 -50.75 -32.00
C GLU A 244 28.66 -51.82 -32.80
N PRO A 245 29.26 -53.01 -33.04
CA PRO A 245 28.57 -54.12 -33.69
C PRO A 245 27.35 -54.57 -32.88
N ALA A 246 26.21 -54.80 -33.54
CA ALA A 246 24.94 -55.11 -32.88
C ALA A 246 24.98 -56.42 -32.09
N VAL A 247 25.69 -57.44 -32.61
CA VAL A 247 25.74 -58.79 -32.01
C VAL A 247 27.17 -59.13 -31.59
N PRO A 248 27.40 -59.65 -30.35
CA PRO A 248 28.70 -60.16 -29.94
C PRO A 248 29.07 -61.41 -30.75
N ARG A 249 30.33 -61.53 -31.18
CA ARG A 249 30.85 -62.73 -31.86
C ARG A 249 31.19 -63.85 -30.87
N TRP A 250 31.47 -63.50 -29.63
CA TRP A 250 31.82 -64.45 -28.57
C TRP A 250 31.41 -63.87 -27.21
N GLU A 251 30.63 -64.62 -26.44
CA GLU A 251 30.21 -64.29 -25.08
C GLU A 251 30.85 -65.28 -24.10
N ILE A 252 31.81 -64.79 -23.32
CA ILE A 252 32.49 -65.57 -22.28
C ILE A 252 31.47 -65.86 -21.18
N GLY A 253 31.15 -67.14 -20.98
CA GLY A 253 30.19 -67.62 -19.98
C GLY A 253 29.02 -68.43 -20.54
N ASN A 254 28.68 -68.26 -21.83
CA ASN A 254 27.59 -69.01 -22.46
C ASN A 254 27.97 -70.45 -22.88
N GLY A 255 29.23 -70.86 -22.73
CA GLY A 255 29.74 -72.16 -23.18
C GLY A 255 30.23 -72.14 -24.65
N ILE A 256 31.20 -73.00 -24.99
CA ILE A 256 31.86 -72.98 -26.31
C ILE A 256 30.91 -73.37 -27.45
N LEU A 257 30.07 -74.39 -27.25
CA LEU A 257 29.12 -74.90 -28.25
C LEU A 257 28.00 -73.91 -28.57
N SER A 258 27.51 -73.16 -27.58
CA SER A 258 26.45 -72.16 -27.79
C SER A 258 26.99 -70.95 -28.56
N ASN A 259 28.20 -70.47 -28.24
CA ASN A 259 28.88 -69.39 -28.94
C ASN A 259 29.10 -69.72 -30.42
N ILE A 260 29.55 -70.95 -30.72
CA ILE A 260 29.73 -71.40 -32.11
C ILE A 260 28.37 -71.46 -32.84
N LYS A 261 27.32 -71.97 -32.19
CA LYS A 261 25.96 -72.03 -32.78
C LYS A 261 25.40 -70.63 -33.08
N GLN A 262 25.55 -69.70 -32.15
CA GLN A 262 25.12 -68.31 -32.27
C GLN A 262 25.91 -67.56 -33.35
N PHE A 263 27.22 -67.81 -33.44
CA PHE A 263 28.08 -67.27 -34.50
C PHE A 263 27.66 -67.75 -35.90
N ILE A 264 27.39 -69.05 -36.06
CA ILE A 264 26.90 -69.63 -37.33
C ILE A 264 25.52 -69.07 -37.70
N GLN A 265 24.61 -68.94 -36.73
CA GLN A 265 23.28 -68.33 -36.95
C GLN A 265 23.38 -66.87 -37.38
N THR A 266 24.29 -66.10 -36.78
CA THR A 266 24.51 -64.68 -37.12
C THR A 266 25.10 -64.50 -38.52
N ILE A 267 26.01 -65.40 -38.94
CA ILE A 267 26.51 -65.46 -40.32
C ILE A 267 25.35 -65.73 -41.30
N ARG A 268 24.51 -66.73 -41.00
CA ARG A 268 23.39 -67.14 -41.86
C ARG A 268 22.37 -66.02 -42.06
N ASN A 269 22.17 -65.18 -41.04
CA ASN A 269 21.22 -64.07 -41.07
C ASN A 269 21.83 -62.74 -41.54
N HIS A 270 23.06 -62.74 -42.08
CA HIS A 270 23.79 -61.53 -42.50
C HIS A 270 23.97 -60.46 -41.40
N GLY A 271 23.88 -60.84 -40.12
CA GLY A 271 23.96 -59.93 -38.97
C GLY A 271 25.39 -59.57 -38.54
N LEU A 272 26.42 -59.99 -39.28
CA LEU A 272 27.82 -59.71 -38.92
C LEU A 272 28.29 -58.29 -39.26
N THR A 273 27.55 -57.57 -40.09
CA THR A 273 27.86 -56.20 -40.54
C THR A 273 26.89 -55.15 -40.01
N THR A 274 25.93 -55.55 -39.15
CA THR A 274 25.00 -54.62 -38.50
C THR A 274 25.66 -53.98 -37.31
N TYR A 275 25.63 -52.65 -37.27
CA TYR A 275 26.04 -51.86 -36.12
C TYR A 275 24.81 -51.24 -35.46
N LYS A 276 24.95 -50.92 -34.18
CA LYS A 276 24.00 -50.11 -33.43
C LYS A 276 24.70 -48.88 -32.91
N THR A 277 23.93 -47.82 -32.77
CA THR A 277 24.31 -46.61 -32.05
C THR A 277 23.72 -46.71 -30.65
N THR A 278 24.46 -46.34 -29.62
CA THR A 278 23.99 -46.42 -28.24
C THR A 278 24.56 -45.26 -27.46
N ALA A 279 23.71 -44.58 -26.69
CA ALA A 279 24.14 -43.54 -25.77
C ALA A 279 24.62 -44.19 -24.46
N TYR A 280 25.79 -43.78 -23.99
CA TYR A 280 26.36 -44.22 -22.73
C TYR A 280 26.59 -43.02 -21.81
N LEU A 281 26.33 -43.21 -20.52
CA LEU A 281 26.81 -42.34 -19.46
C LEU A 281 27.89 -43.09 -18.69
N TRP A 282 29.12 -42.60 -18.79
CA TRP A 282 30.24 -43.09 -17.99
C TRP A 282 30.28 -42.32 -16.67
N LEU A 283 30.26 -43.05 -15.55
CA LEU A 283 30.34 -42.46 -14.22
C LEU A 283 31.67 -42.81 -13.57
N ARG A 284 32.35 -41.82 -12.99
CA ARG A 284 33.49 -42.02 -12.09
C ARG A 284 33.03 -41.73 -10.66
N PRO A 285 32.78 -42.76 -9.84
CA PRO A 285 32.39 -42.58 -8.44
C PRO A 285 33.46 -41.84 -7.62
N PRO A 286 33.10 -41.23 -6.50
CA PRO A 286 34.05 -40.56 -5.61
C PRO A 286 35.14 -41.53 -5.14
N GLY A 287 36.40 -41.07 -5.18
CA GLY A 287 37.55 -41.86 -4.73
C GLY A 287 38.01 -42.99 -5.67
N GLN A 288 37.37 -43.14 -6.85
CA GLN A 288 37.74 -44.14 -7.86
C GLN A 288 38.48 -43.48 -9.04
N GLU A 289 39.50 -44.15 -9.58
CA GLU A 289 40.23 -43.66 -10.76
C GLU A 289 39.57 -44.05 -12.10
N MET A 290 38.66 -45.04 -12.09
CA MET A 290 38.06 -45.62 -13.30
C MET A 290 36.62 -45.17 -13.54
N PHE A 291 36.26 -44.90 -14.80
CA PHE A 291 34.87 -44.69 -15.21
C PHE A 291 34.16 -46.01 -15.52
N PHE A 292 32.88 -46.10 -15.14
CA PHE A 292 32.00 -47.23 -15.40
C PHE A 292 30.92 -46.85 -16.44
N PRO A 293 30.75 -47.62 -17.53
CA PRO A 293 29.77 -47.30 -18.57
C PRO A 293 28.38 -47.79 -18.20
N LEU A 294 27.39 -46.90 -18.30
CA LEU A 294 25.97 -47.20 -18.15
C LEU A 294 25.23 -46.92 -19.46
N PRO A 295 24.56 -47.92 -20.08
CA PRO A 295 23.74 -47.67 -21.25
C PRO A 295 22.48 -46.88 -20.86
N LEU A 296 22.21 -45.77 -21.54
CA LEU A 296 21.02 -44.95 -21.27
C LEU A 296 19.80 -45.55 -21.97
N LYS A 297 18.74 -45.85 -21.22
CA LYS A 297 17.49 -46.47 -21.69
C LYS A 297 16.72 -45.54 -22.64
N THR A 298 16.70 -44.24 -22.35
CA THR A 298 16.03 -43.21 -23.16
C THR A 298 16.96 -42.52 -24.16
N GLY A 299 18.25 -42.85 -24.14
CA GLY A 299 19.25 -42.19 -24.95
C GLY A 299 19.19 -42.59 -26.43
N ASN A 300 18.91 -41.62 -27.30
CA ASN A 300 18.91 -41.78 -28.75
C ASN A 300 20.11 -41.06 -29.38
N VAL A 301 20.82 -41.74 -30.28
CA VAL A 301 21.99 -41.18 -30.97
C VAL A 301 21.68 -41.02 -32.45
N THR A 302 21.76 -39.78 -32.96
CA THR A 302 21.50 -39.45 -34.36
C THR A 302 22.72 -38.78 -35.00
N PHE A 303 22.92 -39.04 -36.29
CA PHE A 303 24.03 -38.49 -37.08
C PHE A 303 23.43 -37.61 -38.18
N ASP A 304 23.59 -36.31 -38.08
CA ASP A 304 23.14 -35.35 -39.09
C ASP A 304 24.30 -35.00 -40.03
N ALA A 305 24.30 -35.62 -41.21
CA ALA A 305 25.33 -35.40 -42.22
C ALA A 305 25.23 -34.04 -42.93
N GLN A 306 24.13 -33.29 -42.80
CA GLN A 306 24.00 -31.96 -43.41
C GLN A 306 24.68 -30.89 -42.56
N SER A 307 24.56 -31.00 -41.24
CA SER A 307 25.15 -30.07 -40.27
C SER A 307 26.46 -30.58 -39.65
N ASN A 308 26.87 -31.81 -39.97
CA ASN A 308 28.00 -32.52 -39.34
C ASN A 308 27.88 -32.62 -37.81
N LEU A 309 26.66 -32.77 -37.30
CA LEU A 309 26.38 -32.92 -35.87
C LEU A 309 26.04 -34.36 -35.50
N ILE A 310 26.61 -34.82 -34.39
CA ILE A 310 26.22 -36.08 -33.74
C ILE A 310 25.44 -35.71 -32.49
N HIS A 311 24.15 -36.04 -32.44
CA HIS A 311 23.30 -35.72 -31.29
C HIS A 311 23.11 -36.92 -30.38
N VAL A 312 23.27 -36.72 -29.08
CA VAL A 312 22.87 -37.63 -28.01
C VAL A 312 21.72 -36.98 -27.26
N ILE A 313 20.50 -37.49 -27.50
CA ILE A 313 19.26 -36.97 -26.91
C ILE A 313 18.87 -37.91 -25.77
N VAL A 314 18.77 -37.40 -24.55
CA VAL A 314 18.47 -38.21 -23.36
C VAL A 314 17.36 -37.55 -22.55
N SER A 315 16.48 -38.34 -21.94
CA SER A 315 15.47 -37.84 -21.00
C SER A 315 16.12 -37.24 -19.76
N ARG A 316 15.68 -36.04 -19.36
CA ARG A 316 16.14 -35.39 -18.13
C ARG A 316 15.79 -36.21 -16.89
N LYS A 317 14.64 -36.89 -16.90
CA LYS A 317 14.21 -37.76 -15.80
C LYS A 317 15.16 -38.94 -15.58
N GLU A 318 15.76 -39.47 -16.65
CA GLU A 318 16.77 -40.52 -16.54
C GLU A 318 18.10 -39.97 -16.02
N LEU A 319 18.55 -38.82 -16.55
CA LEU A 319 19.77 -38.15 -16.08
C LEU A 319 19.70 -37.72 -14.61
N SER A 320 18.51 -37.31 -14.15
CA SER A 320 18.24 -36.97 -12.75
C SER A 320 18.60 -38.11 -11.81
N GLY A 321 18.31 -39.36 -12.18
CA GLY A 321 18.64 -40.54 -11.38
C GLY A 321 20.15 -40.73 -11.15
N TYR A 322 20.99 -40.04 -11.92
CA TYR A 322 22.44 -40.07 -11.82
C TYR A 322 23.05 -38.78 -11.28
N GLY A 323 22.25 -37.83 -10.78
CA GLY A 323 22.77 -36.56 -10.24
C GLY A 323 23.02 -35.45 -11.27
N ILE A 324 22.51 -35.62 -12.49
CA ILE A 324 22.54 -34.60 -13.56
C ILE A 324 21.11 -34.07 -13.75
N ALA A 325 20.88 -32.77 -13.52
CA ALA A 325 19.55 -32.16 -13.59
C ALA A 325 18.56 -32.84 -12.62
N LEU A 326 18.89 -32.84 -11.33
CA LEU A 326 18.12 -33.48 -10.27
C LEU A 326 16.65 -33.04 -10.26
N GLN A 327 15.74 -34.01 -10.25
CA GLN A 327 14.29 -33.85 -10.21
C GLN A 327 13.72 -34.68 -9.05
N PHE A 328 13.01 -34.04 -8.14
CA PHE A 328 12.27 -34.67 -7.04
C PHE A 328 10.78 -34.48 -7.25
N GLY A 329 10.11 -35.52 -7.77
CA GLY A 329 8.74 -35.38 -8.24
C GLY A 329 8.70 -34.39 -9.41
N SER A 330 8.20 -33.19 -9.15
CA SER A 330 8.09 -32.10 -10.11
C SER A 330 9.05 -30.94 -9.84
N PHE A 331 9.76 -30.96 -8.72
CA PHE A 331 10.74 -29.94 -8.37
C PHE A 331 12.07 -30.22 -9.06
N GLU A 332 12.67 -29.22 -9.71
CA GLU A 332 13.99 -29.33 -10.31
C GLU A 332 15.00 -28.53 -9.47
N LEU A 333 16.13 -29.13 -9.13
CA LEU A 333 17.23 -28.40 -8.50
C LEU A 333 18.14 -27.78 -9.56
N PRO A 334 18.74 -26.61 -9.28
CA PRO A 334 19.74 -26.04 -10.16
C PRO A 334 20.92 -27.02 -10.31
N THR A 335 21.51 -27.03 -11.50
CA THR A 335 22.70 -27.83 -11.80
C THR A 335 23.66 -26.99 -12.62
N LYS A 336 24.93 -26.89 -12.23
CA LYS A 336 25.96 -26.22 -13.03
C LYS A 336 26.93 -27.26 -13.57
N LEU A 337 26.90 -27.44 -14.89
CA LEU A 337 27.82 -28.34 -15.55
C LEU A 337 29.10 -27.58 -15.92
N THR A 338 30.25 -28.10 -15.50
CA THR A 338 31.55 -27.44 -15.63
C THR A 338 32.65 -28.43 -16.04
N ASN A 339 33.86 -27.92 -16.26
CA ASN A 339 35.06 -28.69 -16.60
C ASN A 339 34.86 -29.55 -17.85
N PHE A 340 34.34 -28.94 -18.92
CA PHE A 340 34.06 -29.68 -20.14
C PHE A 340 35.33 -30.08 -20.88
N SER A 341 35.42 -31.33 -21.29
CA SER A 341 36.40 -31.82 -22.27
C SER A 341 35.71 -32.83 -23.17
N ALA A 342 35.87 -32.70 -24.47
CA ALA A 342 35.34 -33.64 -25.43
C ALA A 342 36.47 -34.49 -26.01
N GLY A 343 36.15 -35.67 -26.50
CA GLY A 343 37.15 -36.48 -27.18
C GLY A 343 36.55 -37.58 -28.05
N VAL A 344 37.40 -38.06 -28.94
CA VAL A 344 37.10 -39.18 -29.83
C VAL A 344 38.02 -40.32 -29.47
N ARG A 345 37.45 -41.52 -29.28
CA ARG A 345 38.23 -42.72 -29.00
C ARG A 345 37.73 -43.92 -29.79
N TYR A 346 38.62 -44.85 -30.05
CA TYR A 346 38.28 -46.09 -30.74
C TYR A 346 38.82 -47.31 -30.01
N PHE A 347 38.08 -48.41 -30.14
CA PHE A 347 38.44 -49.71 -29.59
C PHE A 347 38.66 -50.72 -30.72
N GLN A 348 39.81 -51.38 -30.67
CA GLN A 348 40.17 -52.49 -31.56
C GLN A 348 40.43 -53.74 -30.72
N SER A 349 39.74 -54.83 -31.05
CA SER A 349 39.96 -56.10 -30.35
C SER A 349 41.39 -56.61 -30.55
N PRO A 350 42.14 -56.92 -29.47
CA PRO A 350 43.50 -57.45 -29.58
C PRO A 350 43.55 -58.84 -30.22
N VAL A 351 42.45 -59.61 -30.16
CA VAL A 351 42.37 -61.00 -30.64
C VAL A 351 41.86 -61.08 -32.09
N LEU A 352 41.03 -60.13 -32.53
CA LEU A 352 40.52 -60.07 -33.92
C LEU A 352 40.72 -58.67 -34.51
N HIS A 353 41.75 -58.52 -35.36
CA HIS A 353 42.07 -57.29 -36.10
C HIS A 353 41.12 -57.03 -37.30
N ARG A 354 39.88 -57.55 -37.26
CA ARG A 354 38.88 -57.42 -38.34
C ARG A 354 37.67 -56.63 -37.81
N PRO A 355 37.09 -55.72 -38.60
CA PRO A 355 35.93 -54.94 -38.19
C PRO A 355 34.78 -55.90 -37.84
N GLY A 356 34.19 -55.70 -36.66
CA GLY A 356 33.03 -56.47 -36.15
C GLY A 356 33.32 -57.52 -35.08
N GLY A 357 34.53 -57.62 -34.52
CA GLY A 357 34.83 -58.51 -33.40
C GLY A 357 34.41 -57.96 -32.03
N ARG A 358 33.14 -58.14 -31.62
CA ARG A 358 32.67 -57.81 -30.26
C ARG A 358 32.77 -59.03 -29.35
N ILE A 359 33.65 -58.99 -28.35
CA ILE A 359 33.73 -59.99 -27.27
C ILE A 359 32.99 -59.42 -26.07
N ALA A 360 32.00 -60.16 -25.59
CA ALA A 360 31.25 -59.85 -24.39
C ALA A 360 31.55 -60.88 -23.29
N ILE A 361 31.32 -60.50 -22.05
CA ILE A 361 31.44 -61.35 -20.88
C ILE A 361 30.08 -61.35 -20.19
N ASN A 362 29.56 -62.53 -19.93
CA ASN A 362 28.34 -62.73 -19.16
C ASN A 362 28.60 -62.38 -17.69
N THR A 363 27.84 -61.44 -17.13
CA THR A 363 28.09 -60.90 -15.79
C THR A 363 27.82 -61.93 -14.70
N SER A 364 26.71 -62.67 -14.80
CA SER A 364 26.36 -63.72 -13.85
C SER A 364 27.46 -64.79 -13.78
N TYR A 365 27.99 -65.19 -14.94
CA TYR A 365 29.10 -66.13 -15.03
C TYR A 365 30.39 -65.58 -14.41
N LEU A 366 30.73 -64.31 -14.68
CA LEU A 366 31.91 -63.64 -14.15
C LEU A 366 31.89 -63.58 -12.62
N PHE A 367 30.79 -63.10 -12.03
CA PHE A 367 30.68 -62.92 -10.58
C PHE A 367 30.60 -64.25 -9.83
N GLU A 368 29.87 -65.25 -10.34
CA GLU A 368 29.83 -66.60 -9.76
C GLU A 368 31.24 -67.23 -9.72
N HIS A 369 32.04 -67.03 -10.77
CA HIS A 369 33.42 -67.53 -10.82
C HIS A 369 34.39 -66.73 -9.97
N LEU A 370 34.26 -65.40 -9.91
CA LEU A 370 35.08 -64.54 -9.04
C LEU A 370 34.85 -64.86 -7.56
N GLN A 371 33.59 -65.04 -7.12
CA GLN A 371 33.27 -65.46 -5.75
C GLN A 371 33.86 -66.85 -5.43
N ARG A 372 33.76 -67.81 -6.36
CA ARG A 372 34.38 -69.15 -6.20
C ARG A 372 35.92 -69.12 -6.16
N LEU A 373 36.55 -68.16 -6.84
CA LEU A 373 38.00 -67.97 -6.82
C LEU A 373 38.47 -67.27 -5.54
N GLN A 374 37.69 -66.30 -5.04
CA GLN A 374 37.92 -65.60 -3.78
C GLN A 374 37.82 -66.54 -2.57
N SER A 375 36.85 -67.46 -2.56
CA SER A 375 36.65 -68.42 -1.47
C SER A 375 37.78 -69.46 -1.33
N ARG A 376 38.79 -69.45 -2.20
CA ARG A 376 39.97 -70.33 -2.14
C ARG A 376 41.17 -69.60 -1.54
N PRO A 377 41.83 -70.14 -0.50
CA PRO A 377 42.79 -69.40 0.33
C PRO A 377 44.06 -68.92 -0.40
N ILE A 378 44.50 -69.61 -1.45
CA ILE A 378 45.72 -69.26 -2.22
C ILE A 378 45.35 -68.42 -3.45
N LEU A 379 44.31 -68.83 -4.17
CA LEU A 379 43.86 -68.16 -5.39
C LEU A 379 43.22 -66.81 -5.08
N GLY A 380 42.47 -66.69 -3.97
CA GLY A 380 41.92 -65.41 -3.52
C GLY A 380 42.99 -64.37 -3.20
N LYS A 381 44.09 -64.76 -2.54
CA LYS A 381 45.25 -63.86 -2.29
C LYS A 381 46.00 -63.46 -3.56
N LEU A 382 46.04 -64.33 -4.55
CA LEU A 382 46.71 -64.05 -5.83
C LEU A 382 45.83 -63.15 -6.70
N LEU A 383 44.52 -63.44 -6.73
CA LEU A 383 43.48 -62.63 -7.37
C LEU A 383 43.45 -61.21 -6.80
N SER A 384 43.43 -61.06 -5.47
CA SER A 384 43.44 -59.74 -4.82
C SER A 384 44.72 -58.96 -5.13
N ARG A 385 45.90 -59.60 -5.13
CA ARG A 385 47.16 -58.97 -5.56
C ARG A 385 47.18 -58.57 -7.03
N THR A 386 46.60 -59.38 -7.92
CA THR A 386 46.50 -59.03 -9.35
C THR A 386 45.49 -57.93 -9.60
N LEU A 387 44.40 -57.86 -8.84
CA LEU A 387 43.39 -56.82 -8.98
C LEU A 387 43.85 -55.50 -8.34
N GLN A 388 44.63 -55.54 -7.26
CA GLN A 388 45.35 -54.37 -6.75
C GLN A 388 46.34 -53.77 -7.77
N ARG A 389 46.89 -54.56 -8.70
CA ARG A 389 47.73 -54.03 -9.81
C ARG A 389 46.92 -53.20 -10.83
N PHE A 390 45.61 -53.31 -10.81
CA PHE A 390 44.69 -52.53 -11.64
C PHE A 390 43.86 -51.56 -10.78
N ASP A 391 44.27 -51.30 -9.54
CA ASP A 391 43.57 -50.46 -8.54
C ASP A 391 42.13 -50.87 -8.22
N ILE A 392 41.87 -52.18 -8.27
CA ILE A 392 40.56 -52.75 -7.99
C ILE A 392 40.59 -53.45 -6.63
N ASN A 393 39.87 -52.90 -5.64
CA ASN A 393 39.66 -53.54 -4.34
C ASN A 393 38.46 -54.51 -4.42
N LEU A 394 38.65 -55.73 -3.91
CA LEU A 394 37.68 -56.82 -4.08
C LEU A 394 36.47 -56.70 -3.16
N ASP A 395 36.66 -56.14 -1.97
CA ASP A 395 35.60 -55.95 -0.98
C ASP A 395 34.63 -54.84 -1.43
N ASP A 396 35.16 -53.78 -2.04
CA ASP A 396 34.37 -52.71 -2.65
C ASP A 396 33.58 -53.21 -3.87
N LEU A 397 34.13 -54.17 -4.63
CA LEU A 397 33.47 -54.81 -5.76
C LEU A 397 32.28 -55.69 -5.38
N SER A 398 32.33 -56.31 -4.19
CA SER A 398 31.19 -57.07 -3.67
C SER A 398 30.04 -56.17 -3.23
N GLY A 399 30.31 -55.07 -2.54
CA GLY A 399 29.28 -54.06 -2.21
C GLY A 399 28.70 -53.40 -3.47
N PHE A 400 29.56 -53.05 -4.42
CA PHE A 400 29.17 -52.55 -5.74
C PHE A 400 28.27 -53.53 -6.51
N SER A 401 28.54 -54.84 -6.44
CA SER A 401 27.72 -55.85 -7.10
C SER A 401 26.35 -56.04 -6.44
N GLU A 402 26.24 -55.87 -5.12
CA GLU A 402 24.96 -55.94 -4.39
C GLU A 402 24.09 -54.72 -4.69
N ASP A 403 24.67 -53.52 -4.60
CA ASP A 403 23.96 -52.25 -4.87
C ASP A 403 23.56 -52.11 -6.34
N MET A 404 24.40 -52.56 -7.27
CA MET A 404 24.11 -52.50 -8.71
C MET A 404 23.08 -53.56 -9.17
N ASN A 405 22.94 -54.68 -8.45
CA ASN A 405 21.91 -55.69 -8.74
C ASN A 405 20.52 -55.29 -8.23
N GLN A 406 20.43 -54.65 -7.05
CA GLN A 406 19.14 -54.22 -6.50
C GLN A 406 18.46 -53.15 -7.36
N ASN A 407 19.24 -52.36 -8.12
CA ASN A 407 18.76 -51.23 -8.91
C ASN A 407 18.74 -51.49 -10.44
N GLU A 408 18.86 -52.74 -10.90
CA GLU A 408 18.88 -53.14 -12.33
C GLU A 408 19.95 -52.43 -13.21
N PHE A 409 21.04 -51.93 -12.62
CA PHE A 409 22.06 -51.19 -13.38
C PHE A 409 22.99 -52.09 -14.21
N LEU A 410 23.11 -53.39 -13.85
CA LEU A 410 23.99 -54.31 -14.56
C LEU A 410 23.35 -54.87 -15.83
N SER A 411 23.99 -54.60 -16.96
CA SER A 411 23.69 -55.34 -18.19
C SER A 411 24.04 -56.83 -18.03
N SER A 412 23.25 -57.72 -18.64
CA SER A 412 23.52 -59.17 -18.63
C SER A 412 24.85 -59.54 -19.32
N THR A 413 25.41 -58.64 -20.13
CA THR A 413 26.65 -58.84 -20.89
C THR A 413 27.46 -57.55 -21.00
N TYR A 414 28.68 -57.53 -20.45
CA TYR A 414 29.63 -56.41 -20.62
C TYR A 414 30.62 -56.70 -21.74
N THR A 415 30.82 -55.74 -22.64
CA THR A 415 31.82 -55.85 -23.71
C THR A 415 33.23 -55.56 -23.20
N LEU A 416 34.27 -56.08 -23.87
CA LEU A 416 35.64 -55.61 -23.62
C LEU A 416 35.81 -54.10 -23.83
N ALA A 417 35.00 -53.48 -24.68
CA ALA A 417 34.93 -52.03 -24.85
C ALA A 417 34.36 -51.29 -23.62
N ALA A 418 33.93 -52.00 -22.57
CA ALA A 418 33.53 -51.40 -21.29
C ALA A 418 34.72 -51.07 -20.38
N PHE A 419 35.94 -51.54 -20.70
CA PHE A 419 37.14 -51.22 -19.94
C PHE A 419 37.85 -50.02 -20.55
N GLN A 420 37.86 -48.89 -19.83
CA GLN A 420 38.42 -47.62 -20.29
C GLN A 420 39.90 -47.74 -20.72
N THR A 421 40.69 -48.56 -20.01
CA THR A 421 42.13 -48.76 -20.27
C THR A 421 42.44 -49.43 -21.62
N LEU A 422 41.45 -49.99 -22.30
CA LEU A 422 41.62 -50.65 -23.59
C LEU A 422 41.27 -49.73 -24.79
N TRP A 423 40.84 -48.50 -24.53
CA TRP A 423 40.55 -47.53 -25.58
C TRP A 423 41.80 -46.78 -26.01
N VAL A 424 41.90 -46.50 -27.31
CA VAL A 424 42.91 -45.61 -27.86
C VAL A 424 42.25 -44.27 -28.13
N GLN A 425 42.78 -43.21 -27.52
CA GLN A 425 42.34 -41.84 -27.78
C GLN A 425 42.79 -41.42 -29.18
N ALA A 426 41.85 -40.90 -29.97
CA ALA A 426 42.12 -40.33 -31.29
C ALA A 426 42.34 -38.81 -31.20
N ASP A 427 41.42 -38.12 -30.54
CA ASP A 427 41.37 -36.65 -30.45
C ASP A 427 40.81 -36.21 -29.09
N ARG A 428 41.18 -35.02 -28.60
CA ARG A 428 40.67 -34.42 -27.36
C ARG A 428 40.62 -32.90 -27.47
N ALA A 429 39.46 -32.32 -27.21
CA ALA A 429 39.24 -30.87 -27.16
C ALA A 429 38.83 -30.41 -25.74
N PRO A 430 39.35 -29.29 -25.22
CA PRO A 430 40.46 -28.52 -25.77
C PRO A 430 41.79 -29.24 -25.50
N ASP A 431 42.79 -29.02 -26.36
CA ASP A 431 44.14 -29.60 -26.22
C ASP A 431 44.78 -29.39 -24.83
N ASN A 432 44.52 -28.23 -24.23
CA ASN A 432 45.06 -27.83 -22.93
C ASN A 432 43.99 -27.88 -21.82
N GLY A 433 43.67 -29.08 -21.34
CA GLY A 433 42.92 -29.27 -20.10
C GLY A 433 41.40 -29.36 -20.28
N VAL A 434 40.67 -28.41 -19.69
CA VAL A 434 39.19 -28.36 -19.70
C VAL A 434 38.72 -26.95 -20.00
N SER A 435 37.55 -26.83 -20.64
CA SER A 435 36.88 -25.54 -20.85
C SER A 435 36.43 -24.93 -19.53
N SER A 436 36.62 -23.62 -19.39
CA SER A 436 36.08 -22.82 -18.28
C SER A 436 34.60 -22.45 -18.46
N THR A 437 33.96 -22.95 -19.52
CA THR A 437 32.53 -22.71 -19.78
C THR A 437 31.68 -23.38 -18.70
N ILE A 438 30.72 -22.63 -18.16
CA ILE A 438 29.73 -23.10 -17.19
C ILE A 438 28.40 -23.17 -17.92
N TYR A 439 27.76 -24.34 -17.91
CA TYR A 439 26.42 -24.52 -18.45
C TYR A 439 25.41 -24.64 -17.29
N PRO A 440 24.69 -23.55 -16.95
CA PRO A 440 23.72 -23.56 -15.87
C PRO A 440 22.38 -24.16 -16.36
N LEU A 441 21.93 -25.21 -15.68
CA LEU A 441 20.59 -25.77 -15.79
C LEU A 441 19.73 -25.18 -14.68
N ILE A 442 19.19 -23.99 -14.95
CA ILE A 442 18.37 -23.25 -14.00
C ILE A 442 16.90 -23.75 -14.08
N PRO A 443 16.24 -24.04 -12.94
CA PRO A 443 14.82 -24.40 -12.87
C PRO A 443 13.88 -23.26 -13.25
N GLN A 444 12.61 -23.58 -13.57
CA GLN A 444 11.59 -22.57 -13.83
C GLN A 444 11.32 -21.68 -12.59
N LEU A 445 11.40 -22.25 -11.39
CA LEU A 445 11.25 -21.53 -10.11
C LEU A 445 12.17 -20.29 -10.03
N PHE A 446 13.40 -20.35 -10.54
CA PHE A 446 14.32 -19.21 -10.53
C PHE A 446 13.81 -18.05 -11.41
N THR A 447 13.02 -18.34 -12.44
CA THR A 447 12.38 -17.29 -13.25
C THR A 447 11.34 -16.55 -12.42
N GLU A 448 10.55 -17.26 -11.61
CA GLU A 448 9.59 -16.63 -10.67
C GLU A 448 10.31 -15.84 -9.57
N LEU A 449 11.34 -16.43 -8.95
CA LEU A 449 12.17 -15.76 -7.94
C LEU A 449 12.80 -14.48 -8.50
N ARG A 450 13.29 -14.52 -9.75
CA ARG A 450 13.84 -13.36 -10.45
C ARG A 450 12.81 -12.26 -10.61
N VAL A 451 11.64 -12.58 -11.16
CA VAL A 451 10.58 -11.59 -11.43
C VAL A 451 10.18 -10.88 -10.14
N ASN A 452 10.06 -11.63 -9.04
CA ASN A 452 9.76 -11.06 -7.73
C ASN A 452 10.95 -10.27 -7.16
N ALA A 453 12.19 -10.77 -7.25
CA ALA A 453 13.37 -10.05 -6.78
C ALA A 453 13.55 -8.70 -7.49
N LEU A 454 13.27 -8.65 -8.80
CA LEU A 454 13.33 -7.42 -9.60
C LEU A 454 12.31 -6.35 -9.16
N SER A 455 11.22 -6.72 -8.47
CA SER A 455 10.29 -5.73 -7.95
C SER A 455 10.85 -4.97 -6.74
N PHE A 456 11.84 -5.53 -6.03
CA PHE A 456 12.48 -4.92 -4.85
C PHE A 456 13.78 -4.18 -5.17
N ILE A 457 14.11 -4.01 -6.45
CA ILE A 457 15.28 -3.28 -6.94
C ILE A 457 14.83 -2.15 -7.87
N SER A 458 15.50 -1.00 -7.83
CA SER A 458 15.08 0.15 -8.64
C SER A 458 15.13 -0.14 -10.14
N THR A 459 14.18 0.43 -10.90
CA THR A 459 13.95 0.15 -12.33
C THR A 459 15.16 0.36 -13.24
N GLU A 460 16.13 1.16 -12.82
CA GLU A 460 17.40 1.38 -13.54
C GLU A 460 18.18 0.08 -13.80
N TYR A 461 17.98 -0.97 -12.99
CA TYR A 461 18.61 -2.28 -13.22
C TYR A 461 18.37 -2.80 -14.64
N ALA A 462 17.18 -2.54 -15.23
CA ALA A 462 16.86 -2.95 -16.59
C ALA A 462 17.75 -2.27 -17.66
N GLN A 463 18.27 -1.07 -17.38
CA GLN A 463 19.06 -0.27 -18.33
C GLN A 463 20.57 -0.34 -18.06
N THR A 464 20.98 -0.17 -16.79
CA THR A 464 22.38 0.02 -16.41
C THR A 464 22.98 -1.18 -15.67
N LYS A 465 22.13 -2.11 -15.19
CA LYS A 465 22.51 -3.21 -14.28
C LYS A 465 23.12 -2.74 -12.94
N THR A 466 23.10 -1.44 -12.65
CA THR A 466 23.64 -0.83 -11.42
C THR A 466 22.55 -0.02 -10.71
N PRO A 467 21.62 -0.69 -10.01
CA PRO A 467 20.53 -0.03 -9.30
C PRO A 467 21.05 0.83 -8.17
N HIS A 468 20.40 1.97 -7.94
CA HIS A 468 20.76 2.89 -6.87
C HIS A 468 20.02 2.65 -5.56
N ALA A 469 18.90 1.94 -5.58
CA ALA A 469 18.09 1.67 -4.39
C ALA A 469 17.45 0.28 -4.40
N SER A 470 17.19 -0.24 -3.20
CA SER A 470 16.40 -1.43 -2.92
C SER A 470 15.28 -1.10 -1.94
N LEU A 471 14.24 -1.94 -1.92
CA LEU A 471 13.08 -1.79 -1.07
C LEU A 471 12.99 -2.98 -0.10
N CYS A 472 12.57 -2.71 1.14
CA CYS A 472 12.27 -3.74 2.13
C CYS A 472 10.96 -3.41 2.83
N ILE A 473 10.02 -4.35 2.85
CA ILE A 473 8.70 -4.21 3.49
C ILE A 473 8.75 -4.94 4.82
N VAL A 474 8.51 -4.21 5.91
CA VAL A 474 8.48 -4.73 7.28
C VAL A 474 7.03 -4.90 7.70
N GLN A 475 6.65 -6.12 8.06
CA GLN A 475 5.31 -6.46 8.55
C GLN A 475 5.31 -6.45 10.07
N LEU A 476 4.37 -5.73 10.67
CA LEU A 476 4.26 -5.61 12.12
C LEU A 476 3.37 -6.72 12.71
N ASN A 477 3.74 -7.19 13.90
CA ASN A 477 3.04 -8.20 14.69
C ASN A 477 2.08 -7.51 15.67
N LEU A 478 1.05 -6.85 15.16
CA LEU A 478 0.14 -6.06 15.99
C LEU A 478 -1.30 -6.55 15.80
N GLN A 479 -1.83 -7.16 16.86
CA GLN A 479 -3.24 -7.57 16.97
C GLN A 479 -4.10 -6.53 17.70
N SER A 480 -3.51 -5.42 18.16
CA SER A 480 -4.21 -4.40 18.97
C SER A 480 -4.65 -3.20 18.13
N GLY A 481 -5.93 -2.84 18.24
CA GLY A 481 -6.48 -1.60 17.67
C GLY A 481 -6.21 -0.34 18.49
N ASP A 482 -5.23 -0.34 19.42
CA ASP A 482 -4.90 0.87 20.19
C ASP A 482 -3.88 1.71 19.41
N SER A 483 -4.37 2.80 18.81
CA SER A 483 -3.60 3.72 17.97
C SER A 483 -2.37 4.30 18.65
N GLU A 484 -2.40 4.43 19.98
CA GLU A 484 -1.27 4.98 20.76
C GLU A 484 -0.15 3.95 20.93
N GLU A 485 -0.47 2.66 21.06
CA GLU A 485 0.51 1.57 21.11
C GLU A 485 1.18 1.43 19.73
N LEU A 486 0.40 1.45 18.65
CA LEU A 486 0.89 1.48 17.27
C LEU A 486 1.85 2.65 17.02
N ALA A 487 1.47 3.87 17.46
CA ALA A 487 2.33 5.04 17.33
C ALA A 487 3.66 4.89 18.09
N ASN A 488 3.66 4.28 19.27
CA ASN A 488 4.88 4.04 20.03
C ASN A 488 5.78 3.01 19.35
N VAL A 489 5.22 1.91 18.85
CA VAL A 489 5.97 0.89 18.10
C VAL A 489 6.59 1.50 16.84
N ASN A 490 5.84 2.30 16.10
CA ASN A 490 6.37 3.00 14.93
C ASN A 490 7.54 3.92 15.30
N ARG A 491 7.46 4.66 16.41
CA ARG A 491 8.57 5.51 16.89
C ARG A 491 9.80 4.69 17.28
N ASP A 492 9.61 3.60 18.02
CA ASP A 492 10.72 2.72 18.44
C ASP A 492 11.45 2.11 17.23
N ILE A 493 10.71 1.72 16.19
CA ILE A 493 11.29 1.19 14.95
C ILE A 493 12.05 2.30 14.20
N ILE A 494 11.49 3.52 14.08
CA ILE A 494 12.17 4.66 13.43
C ILE A 494 13.46 5.01 14.18
N ASP A 495 13.45 5.04 15.51
CA ASP A 495 14.64 5.34 16.33
C ASP A 495 15.72 4.27 16.16
N LYS A 496 15.32 3.00 16.08
CA LYS A 496 16.23 1.88 15.77
C LYS A 496 16.82 2.02 14.37
N ILE A 497 16.02 2.35 13.37
CA ILE A 497 16.47 2.58 11.98
C ILE A 497 17.46 3.74 11.91
N ASN A 498 17.15 4.88 12.52
CA ASN A 498 18.04 6.05 12.55
C ASN A 498 19.39 5.72 13.23
N THR A 499 19.37 4.89 14.28
CA THR A 499 20.59 4.42 14.94
C THR A 499 21.42 3.53 14.01
N LEU A 500 20.78 2.61 13.30
CA LEU A 500 21.44 1.70 12.36
C LEU A 500 21.97 2.42 11.12
N ASP A 501 21.25 3.41 10.59
CA ASP A 501 21.66 4.24 9.45
C ASP A 501 23.03 4.87 9.68
N THR A 502 23.29 5.41 10.88
CA THR A 502 24.60 5.98 11.23
C THR A 502 25.74 4.96 11.37
N THR A 503 25.41 3.66 11.45
CA THR A 503 26.39 2.57 11.62
C THR A 503 26.88 2.04 10.27
N PHE A 504 26.06 2.12 9.23
CA PHE A 504 26.42 1.65 7.89
C PHE A 504 27.14 2.75 7.10
N THR A 505 28.01 2.35 6.17
CA THR A 505 28.78 3.30 5.35
C THR A 505 28.48 3.16 3.86
N SER A 506 27.96 1.99 3.45
CA SER A 506 27.65 1.69 2.05
C SER A 506 26.21 2.05 1.67
N ILE A 507 25.30 2.12 2.64
CA ILE A 507 23.86 2.33 2.45
C ILE A 507 23.33 3.46 3.34
N SER A 508 22.29 4.14 2.88
CA SER A 508 21.44 5.04 3.66
C SER A 508 20.00 4.51 3.66
N ILE A 509 19.35 4.59 4.81
CA ILE A 509 18.05 3.98 5.08
C ILE A 509 17.04 5.08 5.40
N LYS A 510 15.91 5.07 4.71
CA LYS A 510 14.77 5.92 5.03
C LYS A 510 13.52 5.06 5.19
N ALA A 511 12.63 5.45 6.10
CA ALA A 511 11.40 4.73 6.38
C ALA A 511 10.16 5.57 6.01
N THR A 512 9.13 4.91 5.51
CA THR A 512 7.78 5.46 5.30
C THR A 512 6.76 4.33 5.45
N GLY A 513 5.49 4.60 5.17
CA GLY A 513 4.38 3.68 5.34
C GLY A 513 3.23 4.34 6.08
N GLU A 514 2.05 3.74 6.00
CA GLU A 514 0.82 4.34 6.54
C GLU A 514 0.91 4.62 8.04
N GLY A 515 1.42 3.68 8.83
CA GLY A 515 1.59 3.84 10.28
C GLY A 515 2.55 4.99 10.64
N ILE A 516 3.68 5.10 9.93
CA ILE A 516 4.67 6.16 10.14
C ILE A 516 4.08 7.52 9.78
N VAL A 517 3.46 7.60 8.60
CA VAL A 517 2.81 8.83 8.12
C VAL A 517 1.72 9.29 9.08
N SER A 518 0.86 8.37 9.55
CA SER A 518 -0.17 8.66 10.55
C SER A 518 0.41 9.15 11.88
N THR A 519 1.48 8.51 12.35
CA THR A 519 2.18 8.90 13.58
C THR A 519 2.78 10.30 13.46
N GLU A 520 3.45 10.61 12.35
CA GLU A 520 4.00 11.95 12.08
C GLU A 520 2.90 13.01 11.98
N ILE A 521 1.76 12.71 11.35
CA ILE A 521 0.59 13.62 11.31
C ILE A 521 0.11 13.92 12.73
N SER A 522 -0.04 12.89 13.55
CA SER A 522 -0.48 13.04 14.94
C SER A 522 0.50 13.90 15.74
N ASP A 523 1.81 13.69 15.56
CA ASP A 523 2.85 14.46 16.26
C ASP A 523 2.84 15.94 15.81
N VAL A 524 2.76 16.20 14.50
CA VAL A 524 2.64 17.56 13.94
C VAL A 524 1.36 18.24 14.42
N ALA A 525 0.23 17.52 14.47
CA ALA A 525 -1.03 18.05 14.98
C ALA A 525 -0.95 18.41 16.47
N MET A 526 -0.30 17.57 17.28
CA MET A 526 -0.13 17.81 18.71
C MET A 526 0.79 19.01 18.98
N ASP A 527 1.91 19.12 18.26
CA ASP A 527 2.81 20.27 18.31
C ASP A 527 2.11 21.56 17.89
N ALA A 528 1.31 21.50 16.82
CA ALA A 528 0.49 22.62 16.37
C ALA A 528 -0.45 23.09 17.47
N MET A 529 -1.13 22.17 18.15
CA MET A 529 -2.08 22.49 19.22
C MET A 529 -1.40 23.22 20.40
N MET A 530 -0.20 22.78 20.78
CA MET A 530 0.56 23.38 21.87
C MET A 530 0.95 24.85 21.58
N ILE A 531 1.06 25.22 20.30
CA ILE A 531 1.37 26.58 19.85
C ILE A 531 0.09 27.39 19.58
N ILE A 532 -0.84 26.85 18.82
CA ILE A 532 -2.06 27.52 18.34
C ILE A 532 -3.00 27.86 19.50
N GLY A 533 -3.23 26.92 20.43
CA GLY A 533 -4.16 27.13 21.54
C GLY A 533 -3.82 28.37 22.38
N PRO A 534 -2.58 28.50 22.89
CA PRO A 534 -2.12 29.71 23.56
C PRO A 534 -2.13 30.96 22.68
N ALA A 535 -1.79 30.85 21.39
CA ALA A 535 -1.81 31.98 20.46
C ALA A 535 -3.22 32.57 20.28
N ILE A 536 -4.24 31.72 20.07
CA ILE A 536 -5.65 32.12 20.00
C ILE A 536 -6.04 32.85 21.30
N PHE A 537 -5.66 32.30 22.45
CA PHE A 537 -5.96 32.90 23.75
C PHE A 537 -5.35 34.30 23.90
N ILE A 538 -4.08 34.48 23.53
CA ILE A 538 -3.36 35.76 23.61
C ILE A 538 -3.96 36.80 22.67
N ILE A 539 -4.29 36.42 21.44
CA ILE A 539 -4.87 37.32 20.43
C ILE A 539 -6.25 37.82 20.89
N ILE A 540 -7.10 36.93 21.38
CA ILE A 540 -8.44 37.28 21.86
C ILE A 540 -8.37 38.13 23.11
N LEU A 541 -7.47 37.79 24.05
CA LEU A 541 -7.16 38.62 25.20
C LEU A 541 -6.78 40.05 24.78
N SER A 542 -5.94 40.17 23.75
CA SER A 542 -5.49 41.46 23.21
C SER A 542 -6.64 42.27 22.59
N ILE A 543 -7.51 41.62 21.80
CA ILE A 543 -8.68 42.27 21.18
C ILE A 543 -9.66 42.76 22.23
N LEU A 544 -9.99 41.92 23.21
CA LEU A 544 -10.90 42.29 24.30
C LEU A 544 -10.31 43.38 25.19
N PHE A 545 -9.00 43.33 25.45
CA PHE A 545 -8.28 44.39 26.14
C PHE A 545 -8.42 45.73 25.39
N LEU A 546 -8.18 45.74 24.07
CA LEU A 546 -8.31 46.93 23.23
C LEU A 546 -9.74 47.47 23.19
N ALA A 547 -10.75 46.59 23.15
CA ALA A 547 -12.16 46.96 23.07
C ALA A 547 -12.70 47.59 24.37
N PHE A 548 -12.39 47.01 25.53
CA PHE A 548 -12.98 47.44 26.81
C PHE A 548 -12.06 48.30 27.67
N ARG A 549 -10.73 48.20 27.52
CA ARG A 549 -9.69 48.93 28.26
C ARG A 549 -9.81 48.83 29.80
N LYS A 550 -10.55 47.84 30.32
CA LYS A 550 -10.76 47.59 31.75
C LYS A 550 -10.63 46.09 32.05
N PRO A 551 -9.79 45.65 33.02
CA PRO A 551 -9.55 44.25 33.36
C PRO A 551 -10.82 43.41 33.53
N SER A 552 -11.77 43.92 34.32
CA SER A 552 -13.02 43.20 34.59
C SER A 552 -13.89 42.91 33.36
N TYR A 553 -13.71 43.62 32.24
CA TYR A 553 -14.56 43.46 31.06
C TYR A 553 -13.97 42.49 30.02
N PHE A 554 -12.66 42.24 30.03
CA PHE A 554 -12.05 41.25 29.15
C PHE A 554 -11.70 39.93 29.87
N LEU A 555 -11.40 39.95 31.18
CA LEU A 555 -11.11 38.72 31.94
C LEU A 555 -12.35 37.84 32.15
N LEU A 556 -13.53 38.44 32.35
CA LEU A 556 -14.74 37.67 32.60
C LEU A 556 -15.20 36.83 31.39
N PRO A 557 -15.24 37.34 30.15
CA PRO A 557 -15.48 36.51 28.96
C PRO A 557 -14.50 35.34 28.83
N ILE A 558 -13.24 35.54 29.20
CA ILE A 558 -12.23 34.48 29.16
C ILE A 558 -12.52 33.38 30.19
N ILE A 559 -12.93 33.76 31.41
CA ILE A 559 -13.35 32.78 32.43
C ILE A 559 -14.52 31.95 31.92
N VAL A 560 -15.50 32.58 31.27
CA VAL A 560 -16.64 31.87 30.66
C VAL A 560 -16.16 30.84 29.64
N PHE A 561 -15.25 31.25 28.76
CA PHE A 561 -14.66 30.38 27.75
C PHE A 561 -13.93 29.18 28.38
N VAL A 562 -13.01 29.42 29.32
CA VAL A 562 -12.22 28.35 29.95
C VAL A 562 -13.15 27.32 30.61
N PHE A 563 -14.18 27.78 31.32
CA PHE A 563 -15.16 26.89 31.94
C PHE A 563 -15.95 26.10 30.89
N SER A 564 -16.35 26.73 29.79
CA SER A 564 -17.05 26.05 28.71
C SER A 564 -16.19 24.99 28.04
N CYS A 565 -14.89 25.23 27.85
CA CYS A 565 -13.97 24.24 27.28
C CYS A 565 -13.76 23.07 28.21
N ILE A 566 -13.62 23.31 29.52
CA ILE A 566 -13.53 22.23 30.50
C ILE A 566 -14.77 21.33 30.43
N TRP A 567 -15.96 21.92 30.32
CA TRP A 567 -17.20 21.14 30.19
C TRP A 567 -17.26 20.39 28.85
N LEU A 568 -16.85 21.03 27.76
CA LEU A 568 -16.84 20.43 26.42
C LEU A 568 -15.89 19.22 26.36
N PHE A 569 -14.61 19.39 26.68
CA PHE A 569 -13.62 18.31 26.62
C PHE A 569 -13.85 17.25 27.71
N GLY A 570 -14.35 17.65 28.88
CA GLY A 570 -14.77 16.68 29.90
C GLY A 570 -15.95 15.82 29.42
N THR A 571 -16.89 16.38 28.65
CA THR A 571 -17.99 15.60 28.05
C THR A 571 -17.48 14.67 26.96
N MET A 572 -16.56 15.15 26.13
CA MET A 572 -15.93 14.36 25.08
C MET A 572 -15.19 13.14 25.65
N ALA A 573 -14.40 13.34 26.70
CA ALA A 573 -13.75 12.26 27.43
C ALA A 573 -14.75 11.31 28.10
N LEU A 574 -15.83 11.82 28.69
CA LEU A 574 -16.86 10.99 29.33
C LEU A 574 -17.61 10.09 28.33
N LEU A 575 -17.81 10.57 27.11
CA LEU A 575 -18.44 9.80 26.02
C LEU A 575 -17.46 8.86 25.30
N GLY A 576 -16.16 8.92 25.63
CA GLY A 576 -15.12 8.11 24.98
C GLY A 576 -14.87 8.50 23.53
N VAL A 577 -15.19 9.74 23.12
CA VAL A 577 -14.95 10.19 21.74
C VAL A 577 -13.53 10.75 21.64
N SER A 578 -12.75 10.23 20.69
CA SER A 578 -11.37 10.63 20.45
C SER A 578 -11.26 12.05 19.92
N PHE A 579 -10.22 12.76 20.35
CA PHE A 579 -9.87 14.09 19.84
C PHE A 579 -9.12 13.94 18.52
N ASN A 580 -9.81 14.22 17.41
CA ASN A 580 -9.28 14.14 16.06
C ASN A 580 -8.92 15.52 15.50
N ILE A 581 -8.34 15.54 14.29
CA ILE A 581 -7.96 16.77 13.60
C ILE A 581 -9.12 17.76 13.36
N ILE A 582 -10.35 17.27 13.12
CA ILE A 582 -11.52 18.16 12.98
C ILE A 582 -11.86 18.82 14.34
N ALA A 583 -11.66 18.10 15.45
CA ALA A 583 -11.93 18.60 16.79
C ALA A 583 -11.07 19.82 17.18
N VAL A 584 -9.92 20.03 16.53
CA VAL A 584 -9.08 21.24 16.71
C VAL A 584 -9.88 22.52 16.41
N ALA A 585 -10.76 22.48 15.41
CA ALA A 585 -11.63 23.61 15.05
C ALA A 585 -12.69 23.95 16.11
N LEU A 586 -12.98 23.04 17.06
CA LEU A 586 -13.94 23.29 18.15
C LEU A 586 -13.48 24.45 19.04
N LEU A 587 -12.17 24.61 19.27
CA LEU A 587 -11.63 25.65 20.15
C LEU A 587 -11.94 27.06 19.63
N PRO A 588 -11.44 27.49 18.45
CA PRO A 588 -11.70 28.85 17.96
C PRO A 588 -13.19 29.13 17.79
N LEU A 589 -13.99 28.14 17.41
CA LEU A 589 -15.43 28.29 17.23
C LEU A 589 -16.16 28.52 18.56
N ASN A 590 -15.84 27.72 19.59
CA ASN A 590 -16.41 27.89 20.92
C ASN A 590 -15.95 29.21 21.57
N ILE A 591 -14.70 29.63 21.35
CA ILE A 591 -14.22 30.94 21.83
C ILE A 591 -14.96 32.08 21.15
N GLY A 592 -15.04 32.09 19.82
CA GLY A 592 -15.66 33.17 19.06
C GLY A 592 -17.09 33.45 19.53
N LEU A 593 -17.91 32.40 19.60
CA LEU A 593 -19.29 32.48 20.07
C LEU A 593 -19.40 32.86 21.56
N GLY A 594 -18.54 32.31 22.43
CA GLY A 594 -18.59 32.63 23.85
C GLY A 594 -18.16 34.04 24.20
N VAL A 595 -17.19 34.55 23.45
CA VAL A 595 -16.82 35.96 23.50
C VAL A 595 -17.99 36.81 23.01
N GLU A 596 -18.65 36.46 21.91
CA GLU A 596 -19.79 37.20 21.36
C GLU A 596 -20.93 37.37 22.38
N TYR A 597 -21.39 36.29 23.01
CA TYR A 597 -22.47 36.38 24.00
C TYR A 597 -22.08 37.23 25.21
N SER A 598 -20.83 37.06 25.66
CA SER A 598 -20.30 37.79 26.81
C SER A 598 -20.14 39.28 26.52
N VAL A 599 -19.62 39.64 25.34
CA VAL A 599 -19.42 41.02 24.89
C VAL A 599 -20.75 41.75 24.75
N ASN A 600 -21.72 41.16 24.08
CA ASN A 600 -23.04 41.77 23.89
C ASN A 600 -23.77 42.01 25.23
N LEU A 601 -23.70 41.05 26.15
CA LEU A 601 -24.29 41.18 27.47
C LEU A 601 -23.59 42.27 28.31
N LEU A 602 -22.26 42.27 28.34
CA LEU A 602 -21.47 43.25 29.10
C LEU A 602 -21.58 44.67 28.53
N PHE A 603 -21.70 44.80 27.20
CA PHE A 603 -21.89 46.09 26.54
C PHE A 603 -23.24 46.72 26.92
N ASN A 604 -24.31 45.93 26.95
CA ASN A 604 -25.61 46.42 27.39
C ASN A 604 -25.63 46.73 28.89
N TYR A 605 -25.02 45.88 29.72
CA TYR A 605 -24.85 46.16 31.15
C TYR A 605 -24.15 47.50 31.37
N ARG A 606 -23.03 47.75 30.67
CA ARG A 606 -22.31 49.02 30.74
C ARG A 606 -23.18 50.20 30.29
N THR A 607 -24.01 50.00 29.28
CA THR A 607 -24.93 51.02 28.77
C THR A 607 -26.00 51.39 29.80
N GLU A 608 -26.58 50.41 30.48
CA GLU A 608 -27.59 50.64 31.52
C GLU A 608 -27.00 51.27 32.78
N ILE A 609 -25.78 50.89 33.17
CA ILE A 609 -25.04 51.60 34.24
C ILE A 609 -24.81 53.07 33.87
N ASN A 610 -24.40 53.35 32.63
CA ASN A 610 -24.20 54.72 32.15
C ASN A 610 -25.51 55.55 32.12
N ARG A 611 -26.67 54.90 32.07
CA ARG A 611 -27.99 55.53 32.20
C ARG A 611 -28.38 55.82 33.65
N GLY A 612 -27.51 55.55 34.62
CA GLY A 612 -27.73 55.82 36.04
C GLY A 612 -28.46 54.71 36.79
N ARG A 613 -28.63 53.52 36.19
CA ARG A 613 -29.28 52.36 36.84
C ARG A 613 -28.38 51.74 37.91
N THR A 614 -28.98 51.10 38.91
CA THR A 614 -28.24 50.30 39.90
C THR A 614 -27.68 49.02 39.26
N PRO A 615 -26.59 48.42 39.79
CA PRO A 615 -26.04 47.17 39.26
C PRO A 615 -27.04 46.01 39.18
N ALA A 616 -27.95 45.91 40.15
CA ALA A 616 -29.01 44.89 40.16
C ALA A 616 -30.02 45.11 39.03
N GLU A 617 -30.51 46.34 38.85
CA GLU A 617 -31.43 46.69 37.77
C GLU A 617 -30.78 46.51 36.40
N ALA A 618 -29.54 46.99 36.23
CA ALA A 618 -28.81 46.92 34.96
C ALA A 618 -28.58 45.47 34.51
N ILE A 619 -28.24 44.57 35.45
CA ILE A 619 -28.08 43.13 35.15
C ILE A 619 -29.42 42.50 34.77
N ARG A 620 -30.47 42.75 35.56
CA ARG A 620 -31.79 42.17 35.30
C ARG A 620 -32.33 42.63 33.94
N LEU A 621 -32.15 43.91 33.61
CA LEU A 621 -32.55 44.44 32.31
C LEU A 621 -31.71 43.84 31.17
N SER A 622 -30.39 43.68 31.37
CA SER A 622 -29.50 43.09 30.37
C SER A 622 -29.83 41.62 30.09
N VAL A 623 -30.08 40.81 31.12
CA VAL A 623 -30.53 39.42 30.96
C VAL A 623 -31.90 39.35 30.29
N LYS A 624 -32.79 40.29 30.59
CA LYS A 624 -34.14 40.31 30.01
C LYS A 624 -34.15 40.76 28.55
N GLU A 625 -33.39 41.79 28.19
CA GLU A 625 -33.42 42.40 26.85
C GLU A 625 -32.42 41.73 25.91
N VAL A 626 -31.15 41.60 26.32
CA VAL A 626 -30.10 40.99 25.50
C VAL A 626 -30.13 39.46 25.59
N GLY A 627 -30.53 38.90 26.74
CA GLY A 627 -30.64 37.45 26.87
C GLY A 627 -31.67 36.83 25.92
N ILE A 628 -32.66 37.58 25.43
CA ILE A 628 -33.56 37.12 24.36
C ILE A 628 -32.79 37.00 23.06
N ALA A 629 -32.04 38.03 22.66
CA ALA A 629 -31.24 37.98 21.44
C ALA A 629 -30.17 36.88 21.50
N ILE A 630 -29.51 36.70 22.65
CA ILE A 630 -28.55 35.61 22.88
C ILE A 630 -29.24 34.24 22.83
N PHE A 631 -30.44 34.08 23.41
CA PHE A 631 -31.17 32.80 23.31
C PHE A 631 -31.56 32.46 21.87
N LEU A 632 -31.95 33.47 21.07
CA LEU A 632 -32.28 33.27 19.67
C LEU A 632 -31.06 32.85 18.86
N ALA A 633 -29.95 33.58 19.00
CA ALA A 633 -28.66 33.24 18.40
C ALA A 633 -28.21 31.83 18.82
N TRP A 634 -28.26 31.54 20.12
CA TRP A 634 -27.93 30.22 20.64
C TRP A 634 -28.76 29.12 19.99
N PHE A 635 -30.08 29.28 19.91
CA PHE A 635 -30.95 28.24 19.40
C PHE A 635 -30.81 28.06 17.88
N THR A 636 -30.61 29.14 17.11
CA THR A 636 -30.36 29.03 15.66
C THR A 636 -29.05 28.31 15.38
N THR A 637 -28.00 28.65 16.11
CA THR A 637 -26.67 28.05 15.95
C THR A 637 -26.63 26.61 16.47
N PHE A 638 -27.35 26.31 17.54
CA PHE A 638 -27.55 24.94 18.03
C PHE A 638 -28.22 24.04 16.98
N VAL A 639 -29.31 24.51 16.36
CA VAL A 639 -30.00 23.77 15.29
C VAL A 639 -29.11 23.64 14.05
N ALA A 640 -28.37 24.68 13.70
CA ALA A 640 -27.43 24.64 12.59
C ALA A 640 -26.34 23.58 12.81
N PHE A 641 -25.76 23.48 14.00
CA PHE A 641 -24.76 22.46 14.30
C PHE A 641 -25.35 21.05 14.42
N LEU A 642 -26.57 20.89 14.94
CA LEU A 642 -27.26 19.60 14.91
C LEU A 642 -27.59 19.11 13.50
N SER A 643 -27.63 19.99 12.49
CA SER A 643 -27.84 19.56 11.09
C SER A 643 -26.70 18.67 10.56
N PHE A 644 -25.50 18.75 11.16
CA PHE A 644 -24.39 17.84 10.84
C PHE A 644 -24.67 16.39 11.21
N LEU A 645 -25.73 16.07 11.97
CA LEU A 645 -26.19 14.69 12.15
C LEU A 645 -26.64 14.03 10.83
N SER A 646 -26.93 14.83 9.80
CA SER A 646 -27.21 14.34 8.44
C SER A 646 -25.95 14.07 7.61
N ALA A 647 -24.76 14.36 8.15
CA ALA A 647 -23.49 14.02 7.52
C ALA A 647 -23.28 12.50 7.51
N THR A 648 -22.76 11.95 6.42
CA THR A 648 -22.39 10.54 6.30
C THR A 648 -21.10 10.20 7.04
N LEU A 649 -20.22 11.19 7.22
CA LEU A 649 -18.92 11.01 7.87
C LEU A 649 -19.04 11.12 9.40
N PRO A 650 -18.68 10.06 10.18
CA PRO A 650 -18.78 10.09 11.65
C PRO A 650 -18.07 11.28 12.32
N PRO A 651 -16.83 11.63 11.95
CA PRO A 651 -16.10 12.75 12.56
C PRO A 651 -16.82 14.09 12.39
N ILE A 652 -17.54 14.30 11.28
CA ILE A 652 -18.32 15.52 11.06
C ILE A 652 -19.61 15.51 11.89
N ARG A 653 -20.26 14.34 12.04
CA ARG A 653 -21.42 14.19 12.92
C ARG A 653 -21.04 14.55 14.36
N ASP A 654 -19.95 13.97 14.86
CA ASP A 654 -19.44 14.22 16.21
C ASP A 654 -19.03 15.67 16.40
N PHE A 655 -18.29 16.23 15.44
CA PHE A 655 -17.93 17.65 15.43
C PHE A 655 -19.17 18.55 15.58
N GLY A 656 -20.25 18.28 14.84
CA GLY A 656 -21.49 19.04 14.95
C GLY A 656 -22.19 18.89 16.30
N VAL A 657 -22.23 17.68 16.86
CA VAL A 657 -22.80 17.43 18.19
C VAL A 657 -22.01 18.15 19.28
N PHE A 658 -20.68 18.04 19.27
CA PHE A 658 -19.81 18.70 20.25
C PHE A 658 -19.82 20.21 20.10
N LEU A 659 -19.93 20.74 18.87
CA LEU A 659 -20.21 22.15 18.68
C LEU A 659 -21.52 22.54 19.37
N ALA A 660 -22.64 21.87 19.05
CA ALA A 660 -23.95 22.16 19.64
C ALA A 660 -23.92 22.13 21.18
N ILE A 661 -23.23 21.16 21.77
CA ILE A 661 -23.00 21.05 23.23
C ILE A 661 -22.15 22.23 23.74
N GLY A 662 -21.03 22.53 23.09
CA GLY A 662 -20.10 23.59 23.46
C GLY A 662 -20.76 24.96 23.50
N ILE A 663 -21.49 25.36 22.46
CA ILE A 663 -22.24 26.63 22.45
C ILE A 663 -23.33 26.64 23.51
N THR A 664 -23.93 25.49 23.83
CA THR A 664 -24.93 25.38 24.90
C THR A 664 -24.33 25.59 26.28
N TYR A 665 -23.15 25.02 26.55
CA TYR A 665 -22.41 25.29 27.78
C TYR A 665 -22.00 26.75 27.87
N THR A 666 -21.47 27.31 26.80
CA THR A 666 -21.17 28.73 26.69
C THR A 666 -22.39 29.59 27.01
N PHE A 667 -23.56 29.32 26.41
CA PHE A 667 -24.81 30.03 26.69
C PHE A 667 -25.20 29.98 28.17
N ILE A 668 -25.17 28.78 28.77
CA ILE A 668 -25.51 28.58 30.18
C ILE A 668 -24.55 29.35 31.08
N ILE A 669 -23.23 29.25 30.86
CA ILE A 669 -22.20 29.90 31.67
C ILE A 669 -22.25 31.42 31.50
N THR A 670 -22.52 31.94 30.30
CA THR A 670 -22.73 33.38 30.08
C THR A 670 -23.95 33.92 30.83
N LEU A 671 -25.09 33.23 30.82
CA LEU A 671 -26.28 33.72 31.53
C LEU A 671 -26.23 33.50 33.05
N THR A 672 -25.35 32.64 33.53
CA THR A 672 -25.22 32.30 34.96
C THR A 672 -23.95 32.88 35.58
N LEU A 673 -22.80 32.27 35.31
CA LEU A 673 -21.50 32.60 35.90
C LEU A 673 -21.08 34.04 35.60
N LEU A 674 -21.10 34.46 34.32
CA LEU A 674 -20.67 35.81 33.93
C LEU A 674 -21.50 36.89 34.63
N VAL A 675 -22.83 36.72 34.62
CA VAL A 675 -23.76 37.67 35.23
C VAL A 675 -23.57 37.73 36.75
N ALA A 676 -23.41 36.57 37.40
CA ALA A 676 -23.18 36.49 38.83
C ALA A 676 -21.85 37.15 39.25
N LEU A 677 -20.76 36.86 38.53
CA LEU A 677 -19.45 37.47 38.78
C LEU A 677 -19.50 38.98 38.56
N ARG A 678 -20.14 39.44 37.47
CA ARG A 678 -20.29 40.86 37.19
C ARG A 678 -21.06 41.58 38.30
N TYR A 679 -22.14 40.98 38.78
CA TYR A 679 -22.90 41.52 39.91
C TYR A 679 -22.06 41.60 41.19
N ILE A 680 -21.33 40.53 41.55
CA ILE A 680 -20.49 40.48 42.75
C ILE A 680 -19.44 41.59 42.75
N ILE A 681 -18.82 41.87 41.60
CA ILE A 681 -17.77 42.88 41.44
C ILE A 681 -18.32 44.31 41.64
N ASP A 682 -19.55 44.58 41.20
CA ASP A 682 -20.10 45.93 41.18
C ASP A 682 -21.14 46.22 42.27
N ARG A 683 -21.70 45.21 42.96
CA ARG A 683 -22.76 45.39 43.98
C ARG A 683 -22.39 46.30 45.16
N LYS A 684 -21.10 46.49 45.43
CA LYS A 684 -20.59 47.35 46.53
C LYS A 684 -20.28 48.79 46.08
N LYS A 685 -20.40 49.11 44.79
CA LYS A 685 -20.06 50.44 44.25
C LYS A 685 -21.31 51.33 44.16
N PRO A 686 -21.25 52.60 44.61
CA PRO A 686 -22.39 53.51 44.48
C PRO A 686 -22.62 53.89 43.00
N ALA A 687 -23.89 53.95 42.58
CA ALA A 687 -24.28 54.22 41.19
C ALA A 687 -23.66 55.52 40.62
N MET A 688 -23.48 56.53 41.47
CA MET A 688 -22.93 57.84 41.10
C MET A 688 -21.42 57.83 40.81
N GLN A 689 -20.65 56.89 41.39
CA GLN A 689 -19.22 56.70 41.06
C GLN A 689 -19.03 55.88 39.76
N MET A 690 -20.06 55.18 39.29
CA MET A 690 -19.99 54.32 38.12
C MET A 690 -20.37 55.04 36.81
N ALA A 691 -21.13 56.14 36.90
CA ALA A 691 -21.44 57.01 35.78
C ALA A 691 -20.19 57.75 35.28
N SER A 692 -19.39 57.08 34.45
CA SER A 692 -18.31 57.71 33.70
C SER A 692 -18.90 58.82 32.83
N LYS A 693 -18.34 60.04 32.88
CA LYS A 693 -18.59 61.06 31.84
C LYS A 693 -18.33 60.41 30.49
N SER A 694 -19.40 60.24 29.71
CA SER A 694 -19.42 59.41 28.51
C SER A 694 -18.63 60.11 27.39
N GLN A 695 -17.39 59.71 27.16
CA GLN A 695 -16.84 59.79 25.81
C GLN A 695 -17.54 58.71 24.98
N ILE A 696 -18.32 59.13 23.99
CA ILE A 696 -18.85 58.23 22.96
C ILE A 696 -17.64 57.51 22.36
N SER A 697 -17.68 56.17 22.33
CA SER A 697 -16.55 55.40 21.78
C SER A 697 -16.31 55.82 20.34
N THR A 698 -15.04 55.93 19.93
CA THR A 698 -14.66 56.26 18.55
C THR A 698 -15.34 55.34 17.54
N ILE A 699 -15.51 54.06 17.89
CA ILE A 699 -16.19 53.04 17.07
C ILE A 699 -17.65 53.43 16.81
N THR A 700 -18.37 53.89 17.83
CA THR A 700 -19.77 54.30 17.69
C THR A 700 -19.93 55.56 16.83
N VAL A 701 -18.97 56.50 16.88
CA VAL A 701 -18.95 57.66 15.98
C VAL A 701 -18.74 57.21 14.53
N VAL A 702 -17.78 56.31 14.27
CA VAL A 702 -17.53 55.77 12.94
C VAL A 702 -18.77 55.03 12.41
N MET A 703 -19.37 54.15 13.22
CA MET A 703 -20.58 53.42 12.83
C MET A 703 -21.78 54.34 12.56
N SER A 704 -21.89 55.47 13.27
CA SER A 704 -22.92 56.48 12.96
C SER A 704 -22.71 57.17 11.61
N ARG A 705 -21.44 57.32 11.15
CA ARG A 705 -21.13 57.85 9.82
C ARG A 705 -21.45 56.81 8.75
N VAL A 706 -21.08 55.55 8.98
CA VAL A 706 -21.43 54.41 8.12
C VAL A 706 -22.95 54.31 7.95
N ALA A 707 -23.72 54.40 9.03
CA ALA A 707 -25.18 54.37 9.00
C ALA A 707 -25.80 55.49 8.14
N ARG A 708 -25.26 56.71 8.22
CA ARG A 708 -25.73 57.85 7.41
C ARG A 708 -25.33 57.71 5.94
N ALA A 709 -24.11 57.26 5.66
CA ALA A 709 -23.66 56.99 4.30
C ALA A 709 -24.49 55.89 3.63
N LEU A 710 -24.83 54.84 4.39
CA LEU A 710 -25.70 53.74 3.96
C LEU A 710 -27.06 54.24 3.47
N LEU A 711 -27.72 55.11 4.24
CA LEU A 711 -29.02 55.67 3.86
C LEU A 711 -28.94 56.59 2.64
N HIS A 712 -27.82 57.31 2.46
CA HIS A 712 -27.64 58.20 1.31
C HIS A 712 -27.30 57.45 0.01
N HIS A 713 -26.63 56.30 0.10
CA HIS A 713 -26.16 55.52 -1.05
C HIS A 713 -26.85 54.16 -1.21
N GLU A 714 -28.08 53.99 -0.69
CA GLU A 714 -28.81 52.71 -0.65
C GLU A 714 -28.85 51.97 -2.01
N LYS A 715 -29.09 52.68 -3.12
CA LYS A 715 -29.17 52.08 -4.47
C LYS A 715 -27.82 51.55 -4.95
N LYS A 716 -26.72 52.26 -4.63
CA LYS A 716 -25.37 51.85 -5.02
C LYS A 716 -24.94 50.60 -4.27
N VAL A 717 -25.26 50.53 -2.97
CA VAL A 717 -24.96 49.35 -2.14
C VAL A 717 -25.64 48.10 -2.71
N PHE A 718 -26.94 48.17 -3.02
CA PHE A 718 -27.65 47.05 -3.65
C PHE A 718 -27.07 46.63 -5.00
N LEU A 719 -26.75 47.59 -5.88
CA LEU A 719 -26.17 47.31 -7.20
C LEU A 719 -24.82 46.59 -7.08
N ILE A 720 -23.94 47.08 -6.20
CA ILE A 720 -22.62 46.48 -5.95
C ILE A 720 -22.77 45.07 -5.37
N THR A 721 -23.64 44.88 -4.38
CA THR A 721 -23.87 43.54 -3.80
C THR A 721 -24.37 42.55 -4.85
N ILE A 722 -25.32 42.94 -5.71
CA ILE A 722 -25.83 42.07 -6.78
C ILE A 722 -24.74 41.74 -7.80
N LEU A 723 -23.93 42.72 -8.20
CA LEU A 723 -22.82 42.51 -9.14
C LEU A 723 -21.79 41.51 -8.57
N ILE A 724 -21.37 41.70 -7.31
CA ILE A 724 -20.44 40.77 -6.65
C ILE A 724 -21.08 39.38 -6.52
N CYS A 725 -22.36 39.28 -6.13
CA CYS A 725 -23.06 38.00 -6.09
C CYS A 725 -23.09 37.29 -7.44
N LEU A 726 -23.24 38.02 -8.55
CA LEU A 726 -23.28 37.42 -9.89
C LEU A 726 -21.89 36.89 -10.30
N ILE A 727 -20.84 37.67 -10.06
CA ILE A 727 -19.45 37.26 -10.31
C ILE A 727 -19.09 36.04 -9.45
N MET A 728 -19.36 36.10 -8.15
CA MET A 728 -19.07 35.00 -7.22
C MET A 728 -19.91 33.77 -7.56
N GLY A 729 -21.19 33.94 -7.91
CA GLY A 729 -22.07 32.84 -8.32
C GLY A 729 -21.58 32.10 -9.57
N THR A 730 -21.02 32.82 -10.55
CA THR A 730 -20.37 32.16 -11.71
C THR A 730 -19.12 31.38 -11.31
N ALA A 731 -18.34 31.90 -10.35
CA ALA A 731 -17.16 31.21 -9.84
C ALA A 731 -17.52 29.92 -9.06
N VAL A 732 -18.62 29.90 -8.31
CA VAL A 732 -19.09 28.69 -7.60
C VAL A 732 -19.28 27.50 -8.55
N SER A 733 -19.78 27.74 -9.77
CA SER A 733 -20.01 26.67 -10.75
C SER A 733 -18.73 26.00 -11.28
N GLN A 734 -17.56 26.60 -11.01
CA GLN A 734 -16.24 26.12 -11.45
C GLN A 734 -15.40 25.56 -10.30
N LEU A 735 -15.95 25.52 -9.08
CA LEU A 735 -15.25 25.05 -7.90
C LEU A 735 -15.08 23.52 -7.94
N LYS A 736 -13.83 23.05 -7.82
CA LYS A 736 -13.49 21.61 -7.80
C LYS A 736 -13.59 21.05 -6.38
N SER A 737 -14.09 19.83 -6.25
CA SER A 737 -13.96 19.00 -5.05
C SER A 737 -12.63 18.26 -5.08
N GLY A 738 -11.97 18.14 -3.93
CA GLY A 738 -10.71 17.43 -3.83
C GLY A 738 -10.42 16.98 -2.41
N PHE A 739 -10.14 15.69 -2.26
CA PHE A 739 -9.59 15.05 -1.07
C PHE A 739 -8.33 14.32 -1.52
N SER A 740 -7.20 14.72 -0.97
CA SER A 740 -5.95 14.00 -1.17
C SER A 740 -5.26 13.92 0.16
N MET A 741 -4.85 12.70 0.52
CA MET A 741 -4.13 12.42 1.76
C MET A 741 -2.92 13.35 1.94
N ASN A 742 -2.19 13.59 0.85
CA ASN A 742 -1.04 14.48 0.77
C ASN A 742 -1.33 15.94 1.19
N GLN A 743 -2.60 16.36 1.21
CA GLN A 743 -2.96 17.71 1.65
C GLN A 743 -2.93 17.83 3.19
N PHE A 744 -3.12 16.74 3.94
CA PHE A 744 -3.12 16.76 5.41
C PHE A 744 -1.71 16.88 6.02
N ILE A 745 -0.67 16.84 5.18
CA ILE A 745 0.74 16.87 5.58
C ILE A 745 1.40 18.10 4.93
N PRO A 746 2.33 18.79 5.60
CA PRO A 746 3.22 19.73 4.92
C PRO A 746 3.88 19.07 3.71
N GLN A 747 3.88 19.72 2.55
CA GLN A 747 4.48 19.18 1.31
C GLN A 747 5.99 18.92 1.42
N ASP A 748 6.64 19.50 2.43
CA ASP A 748 8.06 19.33 2.73
C ASP A 748 8.35 18.12 3.64
N ASN A 749 7.35 17.32 4.02
CA ASN A 749 7.55 16.16 4.88
C ASN A 749 8.38 15.07 4.14
N PRO A 750 9.46 14.56 4.74
CA PRO A 750 10.36 13.61 4.09
C PRO A 750 9.72 12.23 3.84
N ALA A 751 8.88 11.73 4.75
CA ALA A 751 8.22 10.42 4.61
C ALA A 751 7.24 10.40 3.43
N LEU A 752 6.57 11.53 3.15
CA LEU A 752 5.67 11.66 2.01
C LEU A 752 6.42 11.78 0.67
N GLN A 753 7.49 12.58 0.63
CA GLN A 753 8.34 12.66 -0.56
C GLN A 753 8.96 11.31 -0.90
N LEU A 754 9.36 10.57 0.14
CA LEU A 754 9.85 9.21 0.01
C LEU A 754 8.78 8.26 -0.54
N PHE A 755 7.54 8.35 -0.05
CA PHE A 755 6.43 7.54 -0.57
C PHE A 755 6.20 7.77 -2.07
N SER A 756 6.21 9.04 -2.51
CA SER A 756 6.11 9.37 -3.94
C SER A 756 7.33 8.91 -4.76
N GLN A 757 8.53 8.97 -4.18
CA GLN A 757 9.76 8.51 -4.81
C GLN A 757 9.76 6.98 -4.99
N ILE A 758 9.32 6.23 -3.98
CA ILE A 758 9.13 4.77 -4.05
C ILE A 758 8.21 4.39 -5.21
N GLY A 759 7.11 5.13 -5.40
CA GLY A 759 6.21 5.00 -6.55
C GLY A 759 6.91 5.03 -7.91
N LYS A 760 7.95 5.87 -8.05
CA LYS A 760 8.70 6.04 -9.31
C LYS A 760 9.83 5.01 -9.46
N ASP A 761 10.55 4.74 -8.38
CA ASP A 761 11.72 3.88 -8.41
C ASP A 761 11.34 2.39 -8.41
N PHE A 762 10.21 2.04 -7.79
CA PHE A 762 9.69 0.68 -7.62
C PHE A 762 8.22 0.54 -8.05
N PRO A 763 7.87 0.83 -9.31
CA PRO A 763 6.47 0.82 -9.78
C PRO A 763 5.82 -0.57 -9.70
N PHE A 764 6.58 -1.64 -9.48
CA PHE A 764 6.07 -3.01 -9.34
C PHE A 764 5.77 -3.41 -7.89
N SER A 765 6.37 -2.76 -6.90
CA SER A 765 6.20 -3.07 -5.46
C SER A 765 5.40 -2.02 -4.70
N SER A 766 5.20 -0.83 -5.29
CA SER A 766 4.52 0.33 -4.69
C SER A 766 3.09 0.53 -5.20
N GLN A 767 2.52 -0.51 -5.79
CA GLN A 767 1.17 -0.48 -6.37
C GLN A 767 0.13 -0.56 -5.26
N ASP A 768 -0.91 0.24 -5.39
CA ASP A 768 -2.08 0.15 -4.54
C ASP A 768 -2.78 -1.19 -4.77
N GLN A 769 -3.40 -1.73 -3.71
CA GLN A 769 -4.13 -2.99 -3.76
C GLN A 769 -5.62 -2.72 -3.60
N GLU A 770 -6.38 -3.20 -4.57
CA GLU A 770 -7.82 -3.32 -4.49
C GLU A 770 -8.20 -4.80 -4.31
N TYR A 771 -9.39 -5.04 -3.77
CA TYR A 771 -9.87 -6.34 -3.36
C TYR A 771 -11.26 -6.59 -3.93
N ILE A 772 -11.49 -7.82 -4.37
CA ILE A 772 -12.82 -8.34 -4.63
C ILE A 772 -13.10 -9.41 -3.59
N LEU A 773 -13.95 -9.08 -2.61
CA LEU A 773 -14.40 -9.99 -1.58
C LEU A 773 -15.52 -10.86 -2.13
N ILE A 774 -15.37 -12.18 -2.03
CA ILE A 774 -16.38 -13.16 -2.44
C ILE A 774 -16.79 -13.95 -1.20
N GLU A 775 -18.05 -13.84 -0.80
CA GLU A 775 -18.63 -14.48 0.39
C GLU A 775 -19.70 -15.50 0.02
N GLY A 776 -19.74 -16.61 0.74
CA GLY A 776 -20.67 -17.72 0.54
C GLY A 776 -19.94 -19.05 0.44
N LYS A 777 -20.48 -20.01 -0.30
CA LYS A 777 -19.84 -21.32 -0.46
C LYS A 777 -18.74 -21.26 -1.53
N VAL A 778 -17.55 -20.80 -1.13
CA VAL A 778 -16.44 -20.52 -2.07
C VAL A 778 -15.64 -21.76 -2.50
N ALA A 779 -15.80 -22.90 -1.81
CA ALA A 779 -15.28 -24.19 -2.25
C ALA A 779 -16.22 -24.82 -3.29
N SER A 780 -16.31 -24.18 -4.45
CA SER A 780 -17.10 -24.66 -5.59
C SER A 780 -16.35 -24.46 -6.92
N VAL A 781 -16.63 -25.31 -7.90
CA VAL A 781 -16.05 -25.18 -9.25
C VAL A 781 -16.51 -23.86 -9.90
N GLN A 782 -17.77 -23.47 -9.67
CA GLN A 782 -18.32 -22.24 -10.23
C GLN A 782 -17.62 -20.99 -9.69
N THR A 783 -17.28 -20.96 -8.39
CA THR A 783 -16.48 -19.86 -7.82
C THR A 783 -15.09 -19.76 -8.45
N LEU A 784 -14.41 -20.90 -8.65
CA LEU A 784 -13.10 -20.91 -9.34
C LEU A 784 -13.19 -20.50 -10.82
N GLN A 785 -14.24 -20.93 -11.53
CA GLN A 785 -14.52 -20.47 -12.90
C GLN A 785 -14.79 -18.98 -12.97
N GLY A 786 -15.54 -18.44 -11.99
CA GLY A 786 -15.78 -17.02 -11.85
C GLY A 786 -14.47 -16.25 -11.61
N LEU A 787 -13.59 -16.75 -10.73
CA LEU A 787 -12.27 -16.17 -10.48
C LEU A 787 -11.38 -16.19 -11.73
N GLN A 788 -11.33 -17.32 -12.45
CA GLN A 788 -10.61 -17.42 -13.71
C GLN A 788 -11.13 -16.42 -14.74
N SER A 789 -12.45 -16.37 -14.95
CA SER A 789 -13.07 -15.48 -15.93
C SER A 789 -12.86 -14.00 -15.58
N THR A 790 -12.87 -13.67 -14.29
CA THR A 790 -12.59 -12.31 -13.80
C THR A 790 -11.13 -11.95 -14.06
N HIS A 791 -10.20 -12.86 -13.78
CA HIS A 791 -8.77 -12.67 -14.07
C HIS A 791 -8.50 -12.45 -15.58
N GLU A 792 -9.13 -13.24 -16.45
CA GLU A 792 -8.96 -13.12 -17.90
C GLU A 792 -9.55 -11.83 -18.48
N LYS A 793 -10.66 -11.32 -17.93
CA LYS A 793 -11.25 -10.05 -18.38
C LYS A 793 -10.37 -8.86 -18.03
N MET A 794 -9.70 -8.88 -16.88
CA MET A 794 -8.79 -7.81 -16.45
C MET A 794 -7.53 -7.64 -17.33
N ASP A 795 -7.28 -8.53 -18.30
CA ASP A 795 -6.11 -8.44 -19.18
C ASP A 795 -6.12 -7.22 -20.12
N ASP A 796 -7.31 -6.66 -20.43
CA ASP A 796 -7.45 -5.44 -21.22
C ASP A 796 -7.66 -4.16 -20.40
N ASP A 797 -7.73 -4.28 -19.07
CA ASP A 797 -7.87 -3.15 -18.15
C ASP A 797 -6.66 -2.21 -18.22
N ARG A 798 -6.97 -0.92 -18.08
CA ARG A 798 -5.98 0.15 -18.19
C ARG A 798 -5.19 0.32 -16.89
N TYR A 799 -5.87 0.21 -15.76
CA TYR A 799 -5.33 0.57 -14.45
C TYR A 799 -4.84 -0.64 -13.65
N VAL A 800 -5.19 -1.86 -14.08
CA VAL A 800 -4.64 -3.08 -13.47
C VAL A 800 -3.15 -3.17 -13.78
N ALA A 801 -2.38 -3.28 -12.71
CA ALA A 801 -0.94 -3.27 -12.78
C ALA A 801 -0.42 -4.58 -13.38
N ARG A 802 0.74 -4.50 -14.04
CA ARG A 802 1.33 -5.64 -14.73
C ARG A 802 2.63 -6.06 -14.08
N ARG A 803 2.90 -7.36 -14.09
CA ARG A 803 4.19 -7.93 -13.72
C ARG A 803 5.25 -7.57 -14.78
N PRO A 804 6.55 -7.69 -14.46
CA PRO A 804 7.64 -7.49 -15.42
C PRO A 804 7.54 -8.32 -16.71
N ASP A 805 6.82 -9.45 -16.69
CA ASP A 805 6.56 -10.30 -17.85
C ASP A 805 5.36 -9.87 -18.72
N GLY A 806 4.61 -8.84 -18.29
CA GLY A 806 3.45 -8.29 -18.97
C GLY A 806 2.10 -8.90 -18.56
N SER A 807 2.08 -9.93 -17.72
CA SER A 807 0.86 -10.51 -17.17
C SER A 807 0.19 -9.59 -16.15
N THR A 808 -1.14 -9.68 -16.02
CA THR A 808 -1.88 -8.94 -14.98
C THR A 808 -1.45 -9.40 -13.59
N LYS A 809 -1.16 -8.43 -12.74
CA LYS A 809 -0.76 -8.70 -11.37
C LYS A 809 -2.02 -8.78 -10.51
N THR A 810 -2.55 -10.00 -10.43
CA THR A 810 -3.64 -10.33 -9.52
C THR A 810 -3.31 -11.58 -8.73
N GLU A 811 -3.81 -11.69 -7.51
CA GLU A 811 -3.63 -12.86 -6.66
C GLU A 811 -4.98 -13.36 -6.16
N SER A 812 -5.26 -14.64 -6.34
CA SER A 812 -6.41 -15.34 -5.76
C SER A 812 -6.09 -16.79 -5.52
N ILE A 813 -6.99 -17.51 -4.87
CA ILE A 813 -6.85 -18.96 -4.72
C ILE A 813 -6.72 -19.69 -6.07
N TYR A 814 -7.32 -19.15 -7.14
CA TYR A 814 -7.16 -19.66 -8.50
C TYR A 814 -5.71 -19.55 -8.98
N THR A 815 -5.07 -18.39 -8.82
CA THR A 815 -3.68 -18.20 -9.28
C THR A 815 -2.69 -19.06 -8.50
N ILE A 816 -2.95 -19.29 -7.20
CA ILE A 816 -2.17 -20.23 -6.39
C ILE A 816 -2.34 -21.66 -6.91
N ILE A 817 -3.57 -22.10 -7.20
CA ILE A 817 -3.81 -23.42 -7.78
C ILE A 817 -3.06 -23.59 -9.12
N GLN A 818 -3.09 -22.57 -9.99
CA GLN A 818 -2.36 -22.58 -11.26
C GLN A 818 -0.85 -22.73 -11.04
N GLN A 819 -0.28 -21.96 -10.11
CA GLN A 819 1.15 -22.04 -9.76
C GLN A 819 1.52 -23.45 -9.24
N VAL A 820 0.70 -23.99 -8.33
CA VAL A 820 0.93 -25.30 -7.72
C VAL A 820 0.79 -26.44 -8.74
N VAL A 821 -0.18 -26.34 -9.65
CA VAL A 821 -0.37 -27.30 -10.75
C VAL A 821 0.78 -27.24 -11.75
N ALA A 822 1.23 -26.04 -12.14
CA ALA A 822 2.37 -25.85 -13.03
C ALA A 822 3.66 -26.42 -12.43
N ASN A 823 3.84 -26.22 -11.12
CA ASN A 823 4.99 -26.72 -10.37
C ASN A 823 4.87 -28.21 -10.02
N ASN A 824 3.68 -28.82 -10.05
CA ASN A 824 3.48 -30.23 -9.73
C ASN A 824 2.37 -30.91 -10.54
N ASN A 825 2.78 -31.48 -11.68
CA ASN A 825 1.92 -32.30 -12.54
C ASN A 825 1.27 -33.50 -11.85
N SER A 826 1.80 -33.98 -10.71
CA SER A 826 1.17 -35.10 -9.97
C SER A 826 -0.13 -34.66 -9.27
N LEU A 827 -0.26 -33.36 -8.99
CA LEU A 827 -1.46 -32.79 -8.38
C LEU A 827 -2.62 -32.68 -9.37
N VAL A 828 -2.33 -32.67 -10.69
CA VAL A 828 -3.34 -32.76 -11.75
C VAL A 828 -4.15 -34.05 -11.62
N GLU A 829 -3.48 -35.17 -11.37
CA GLU A 829 -4.15 -36.46 -11.15
C GLU A 829 -4.83 -36.52 -9.78
N LEU A 830 -4.23 -35.94 -8.74
CA LEU A 830 -4.77 -35.99 -7.37
C LEU A 830 -6.08 -35.22 -7.22
N PHE A 831 -6.19 -34.03 -7.84
CA PHE A 831 -7.37 -33.16 -7.76
C PHE A 831 -8.28 -33.25 -8.99
N HIS A 832 -8.05 -34.25 -9.87
CA HIS A 832 -8.78 -34.41 -11.13
C HIS A 832 -8.90 -33.09 -11.92
N VAL A 833 -7.77 -32.39 -12.05
CA VAL A 833 -7.72 -31.09 -12.74
C VAL A 833 -7.92 -31.30 -14.22
N ASP A 834 -8.91 -30.61 -14.80
CA ASP A 834 -9.15 -30.64 -16.24
C ASP A 834 -7.97 -29.97 -16.96
N GLN A 835 -7.34 -30.68 -17.89
CA GLN A 835 -6.17 -30.18 -18.62
C GLN A 835 -6.48 -29.02 -19.57
N THR A 836 -7.76 -28.77 -19.87
CA THR A 836 -8.19 -27.68 -20.76
C THR A 836 -8.48 -26.39 -20.01
N THR A 837 -9.02 -26.48 -18.80
CA THR A 837 -9.37 -25.31 -17.97
C THR A 837 -8.37 -25.05 -16.84
N GLY A 838 -7.58 -26.06 -16.46
CA GLY A 838 -6.68 -25.99 -15.31
C GLY A 838 -7.40 -25.99 -13.96
N LEU A 839 -8.69 -26.35 -13.91
CA LEU A 839 -9.52 -26.34 -12.69
C LEU A 839 -9.88 -27.75 -12.21
N PRO A 840 -10.06 -27.96 -10.89
CA PRO A 840 -10.59 -29.23 -10.35
C PRO A 840 -11.96 -29.59 -10.91
N GLY A 841 -12.22 -30.89 -11.12
CA GLY A 841 -13.43 -31.37 -11.79
C GLY A 841 -14.73 -31.34 -10.98
N SER A 842 -14.68 -31.22 -9.65
CA SER A 842 -15.86 -31.18 -8.79
C SER A 842 -15.67 -30.32 -7.54
N ASP A 843 -16.76 -29.88 -6.91
CA ASP A 843 -16.72 -29.12 -5.64
C ASP A 843 -15.96 -29.87 -4.53
N ALA A 844 -16.03 -31.21 -4.53
CA ALA A 844 -15.29 -32.03 -3.59
C ALA A 844 -13.77 -32.00 -3.87
N ASP A 845 -13.37 -31.99 -5.14
CA ASP A 845 -11.97 -31.85 -5.54
C ASP A 845 -11.45 -30.44 -5.22
N VAL A 846 -12.27 -29.39 -5.39
CA VAL A 846 -11.94 -28.02 -4.96
C VAL A 846 -11.69 -27.95 -3.46
N LYS A 847 -12.59 -28.53 -2.65
CA LYS A 847 -12.40 -28.60 -1.21
C LYS A 847 -11.12 -29.37 -0.85
N CYS A 848 -10.84 -30.48 -1.54
CA CYS A 848 -9.63 -31.28 -1.32
C CYS A 848 -8.35 -30.49 -1.66
N ALA A 849 -8.35 -29.73 -2.76
CA ALA A 849 -7.25 -28.84 -3.12
C ALA A 849 -7.03 -27.77 -2.06
N TYR A 850 -8.10 -27.12 -1.58
CA TYR A 850 -8.00 -26.11 -0.51
C TYR A 850 -7.46 -26.70 0.80
N ASP A 851 -7.94 -27.87 1.21
CA ASP A 851 -7.47 -28.57 2.42
C ASP A 851 -5.99 -28.97 2.29
N TYR A 852 -5.54 -29.40 1.10
CA TYR A 852 -4.12 -29.69 0.84
C TYR A 852 -3.25 -28.44 0.94
N LEU A 853 -3.68 -27.35 0.30
CA LEU A 853 -2.96 -26.08 0.27
C LEU A 853 -2.80 -25.49 1.69
N LEU A 854 -3.87 -25.47 2.49
CA LEU A 854 -3.80 -25.04 3.89
C LEU A 854 -3.03 -26.01 4.80
N GLY A 855 -3.02 -27.31 4.49
CA GLY A 855 -2.26 -28.30 5.25
C GLY A 855 -0.77 -28.35 4.91
N SER A 856 -0.34 -27.67 3.85
CA SER A 856 1.05 -27.63 3.40
C SER A 856 1.78 -26.44 4.02
N SER A 857 2.88 -26.69 4.74
CA SER A 857 3.69 -25.62 5.33
C SER A 857 4.27 -24.65 4.28
N GLU A 858 4.30 -25.07 3.01
CA GLU A 858 4.78 -24.27 1.88
C GLU A 858 3.75 -23.20 1.46
N TYR A 859 2.46 -23.55 1.35
CA TYR A 859 1.42 -22.64 0.84
C TYR A 859 0.49 -22.08 1.92
N GLU A 860 0.51 -22.63 3.14
CA GLU A 860 -0.39 -22.24 4.25
C GLU A 860 -0.44 -20.74 4.48
N MET A 861 0.71 -20.05 4.48
CA MET A 861 0.78 -18.60 4.72
C MET A 861 0.12 -17.80 3.59
N GLN A 862 0.35 -18.17 2.33
CA GLN A 862 -0.25 -17.48 1.18
C GLN A 862 -1.75 -17.76 1.07
N VAL A 863 -2.16 -18.99 1.37
CA VAL A 863 -3.55 -19.45 1.21
C VAL A 863 -4.42 -18.92 2.35
N SER A 864 -3.94 -18.90 3.59
CA SER A 864 -4.66 -18.32 4.74
C SER A 864 -4.98 -16.84 4.56
N GLN A 865 -4.17 -16.12 3.78
CA GLN A 865 -4.39 -14.72 3.42
C GLN A 865 -5.42 -14.51 2.30
N LEU A 866 -5.79 -15.55 1.54
CA LEU A 866 -6.70 -15.48 0.39
C LEU A 866 -7.98 -16.28 0.58
N LEU A 867 -8.00 -17.22 1.53
CA LEU A 867 -9.07 -18.18 1.74
C LEU A 867 -9.41 -18.31 3.23
N HIS A 868 -10.67 -18.03 3.57
CA HIS A 868 -11.18 -18.07 4.92
C HIS A 868 -12.01 -19.33 5.17
N LYS A 869 -11.70 -20.04 6.26
CA LYS A 869 -12.33 -21.29 6.67
C LYS A 869 -13.01 -21.12 8.03
N GLN A 870 -14.30 -21.43 8.11
CA GLN A 870 -15.05 -21.45 9.36
C GLN A 870 -15.56 -22.87 9.64
N GLY A 871 -14.98 -23.53 10.64
CA GLY A 871 -15.26 -24.93 10.91
C GLY A 871 -14.73 -25.84 9.80
N ASP A 872 -15.63 -26.52 9.07
CA ASP A 872 -15.28 -27.42 7.96
C ASP A 872 -15.69 -26.85 6.58
N GLU A 873 -16.21 -25.63 6.54
CA GLU A 873 -16.63 -24.96 5.31
C GLU A 873 -15.78 -23.73 5.01
N TYR A 874 -15.54 -23.49 3.73
CA TYR A 874 -14.88 -22.31 3.22
C TYR A 874 -15.94 -21.26 2.90
N THR A 875 -15.91 -20.15 3.63
CA THR A 875 -16.99 -19.15 3.64
C THR A 875 -16.66 -17.85 2.91
N ALA A 876 -15.38 -17.58 2.67
CA ALA A 876 -14.94 -16.39 1.96
C ALA A 876 -13.60 -16.59 1.24
N THR A 877 -13.42 -15.89 0.13
CA THR A 877 -12.14 -15.77 -0.59
C THR A 877 -12.00 -14.37 -1.16
N ILE A 878 -10.78 -13.95 -1.45
CA ILE A 878 -10.49 -12.65 -2.07
C ILE A 878 -9.70 -12.82 -3.37
N LEU A 879 -9.97 -11.92 -4.32
CA LEU A 879 -9.08 -11.62 -5.44
C LEU A 879 -8.44 -10.26 -5.17
N ARG A 880 -7.12 -10.26 -4.97
CA ARG A 880 -6.30 -9.05 -4.86
C ARG A 880 -5.94 -8.57 -6.25
N VAL A 881 -6.20 -7.30 -6.53
CA VAL A 881 -5.90 -6.64 -7.80
C VAL A 881 -4.91 -5.53 -7.50
N TYR A 882 -3.73 -5.61 -8.08
CA TYR A 882 -2.75 -4.53 -7.96
C TYR A 882 -3.04 -3.48 -9.02
N VAL A 883 -2.96 -2.21 -8.66
CA VAL A 883 -3.36 -1.08 -9.51
C VAL A 883 -2.20 -0.11 -9.68
N ASP A 884 -2.00 0.37 -10.92
CA ASP A 884 -1.03 1.40 -11.26
C ASP A 884 -1.75 2.63 -11.81
N LEU A 885 -2.06 3.56 -10.91
CA LEU A 885 -2.60 4.87 -11.24
C LEU A 885 -1.42 5.83 -11.36
N GLY A 886 -0.89 5.95 -12.58
CA GLY A 886 0.27 6.80 -12.86
C GLY A 886 0.14 8.22 -12.26
N SER A 887 1.27 8.77 -11.81
CA SER A 887 1.37 9.98 -10.97
C SER A 887 0.91 11.33 -11.55
N SER A 888 0.24 11.35 -12.70
CA SER A 888 0.04 12.59 -13.48
C SER A 888 -1.36 12.73 -14.11
N SER A 889 -2.37 13.07 -13.31
CA SER A 889 -3.55 13.77 -13.85
C SER A 889 -4.26 14.64 -12.80
N ASP A 890 -4.80 15.78 -13.27
CA ASP A 890 -5.65 16.71 -12.51
C ASP A 890 -7.07 16.13 -12.21
N ASP A 891 -7.33 14.85 -12.54
CA ASP A 891 -8.64 14.20 -12.38
C ASP A 891 -8.54 12.76 -11.82
N MET A 892 -7.84 12.61 -10.69
CA MET A 892 -7.76 11.35 -9.93
C MET A 892 -9.14 10.75 -9.62
N THR A 893 -10.15 11.59 -9.37
CA THR A 893 -11.52 11.13 -9.11
C THR A 893 -12.12 10.42 -10.32
N GLN A 894 -11.90 10.94 -11.53
CA GLN A 894 -12.35 10.26 -12.74
C GLN A 894 -11.60 8.94 -12.96
N GLN A 895 -10.31 8.88 -12.67
CA GLN A 895 -9.55 7.62 -12.75
C GLN A 895 -10.07 6.57 -11.77
N PHE A 896 -10.39 6.95 -10.53
CA PHE A 896 -10.96 6.03 -9.56
C PHE A 896 -12.37 5.55 -9.95
N GLU A 897 -13.22 6.43 -10.51
CA GLU A 897 -14.54 6.02 -11.02
C GLU A 897 -14.39 5.08 -12.23
N GLN A 898 -13.40 5.29 -13.10
CA GLN A 898 -13.11 4.38 -14.22
C GLN A 898 -12.61 3.03 -13.72
N LEU A 899 -11.67 2.99 -12.77
CA LEU A 899 -11.22 1.76 -12.12
C LEU A 899 -12.39 1.03 -11.46
N LYS A 900 -13.24 1.73 -10.69
CA LYS A 900 -14.44 1.14 -10.09
C LYS A 900 -15.36 0.54 -11.13
N GLN A 901 -15.48 1.18 -12.30
CA GLN A 901 -16.31 0.71 -13.39
C GLN A 901 -15.70 -0.52 -14.07
N GLU A 902 -14.43 -0.48 -14.45
CA GLU A 902 -13.66 -1.59 -15.04
C GLU A 902 -13.78 -2.84 -14.15
N LEU A 903 -13.45 -2.72 -12.85
CA LEU A 903 -13.54 -3.84 -11.91
C LEU A 903 -14.98 -4.37 -11.74
N ASN A 904 -16.01 -3.52 -11.84
CA ASN A 904 -17.42 -3.95 -11.77
C ASN A 904 -17.89 -4.65 -13.04
N ASP A 905 -17.47 -4.18 -14.21
CA ASP A 905 -17.81 -4.77 -15.50
C ASP A 905 -17.15 -6.15 -15.67
N ASP A 906 -16.02 -6.37 -15.00
CA ASP A 906 -15.26 -7.62 -15.02
C ASP A 906 -15.76 -8.69 -14.06
N LEU A 907 -16.56 -8.32 -13.05
CA LEU A 907 -17.16 -9.27 -12.12
C LEU A 907 -17.93 -10.35 -12.90
N SER A 908 -17.56 -11.59 -12.66
CA SER A 908 -18.19 -12.75 -13.27
C SER A 908 -19.21 -13.39 -12.32
N ASP A 909 -19.96 -14.38 -12.80
CA ASP A 909 -20.84 -15.15 -11.94
C ASP A 909 -20.01 -16.13 -11.10
N TYR A 910 -20.03 -15.96 -9.78
CA TYR A 910 -19.32 -16.81 -8.82
C TYR A 910 -20.22 -17.90 -8.19
N GLY A 911 -21.48 -18.03 -8.67
CA GLY A 911 -22.47 -18.99 -8.18
C GLY A 911 -23.32 -18.44 -7.03
N GLU A 912 -23.59 -19.27 -6.01
CA GLU A 912 -24.36 -18.87 -4.81
C GLU A 912 -23.51 -18.05 -3.82
N THR A 913 -22.80 -17.03 -4.32
CA THR A 913 -21.90 -16.17 -3.54
C THR A 913 -22.17 -14.69 -3.83
N THR A 914 -21.82 -13.81 -2.91
CA THR A 914 -21.86 -12.36 -3.10
C THR A 914 -20.46 -11.81 -3.33
N SER A 915 -20.28 -11.02 -4.39
CA SER A 915 -19.01 -10.34 -4.70
C SER A 915 -19.11 -8.84 -4.42
N ILE A 916 -18.15 -8.28 -3.71
CA ILE A 916 -18.08 -6.86 -3.38
C ILE A 916 -16.66 -6.36 -3.66
N ILE A 917 -16.54 -5.29 -4.45
CA ILE A 917 -15.27 -4.65 -4.75
C ILE A 917 -15.00 -3.60 -3.68
N THR A 918 -13.78 -3.58 -3.17
CA THR A 918 -13.31 -2.64 -2.16
C THR A 918 -11.79 -2.47 -2.24
N GLY A 919 -11.22 -1.66 -1.36
CA GLY A 919 -9.81 -1.32 -1.31
C GLY A 919 -9.61 0.18 -1.13
N GLN A 920 -8.36 0.58 -0.95
CA GLN A 920 -8.05 1.90 -0.41
C GLN A 920 -8.47 3.03 -1.36
N LEU A 921 -8.31 2.85 -2.67
CA LEU A 921 -8.66 3.86 -3.67
C LEU A 921 -10.19 3.96 -3.83
N LEU A 922 -10.89 2.83 -3.79
CA LEU A 922 -12.35 2.78 -3.87
C LEU A 922 -13.03 3.33 -2.61
N ILE A 923 -12.44 3.11 -1.43
CA ILE A 923 -12.87 3.75 -0.18
C ILE A 923 -12.64 5.26 -0.28
N THR A 924 -11.47 5.70 -0.75
CA THR A 924 -11.17 7.13 -0.97
C THR A 924 -12.16 7.79 -1.92
N LEU A 925 -12.52 7.11 -3.03
CA LEU A 925 -13.57 7.56 -3.94
C LEU A 925 -14.94 7.65 -3.25
N SER A 926 -15.27 6.64 -2.43
CA SER A 926 -16.53 6.61 -1.68
C SER A 926 -16.59 7.74 -0.65
N ILE A 927 -15.49 8.06 0.04
CA ILE A 927 -15.36 9.23 0.92
C ILE A 927 -15.59 10.51 0.12
N LEU A 928 -14.90 10.68 -1.01
CA LEU A 928 -14.99 11.87 -1.88
C LEU A 928 -16.43 12.17 -2.33
N LYS A 929 -17.12 11.16 -2.84
CA LYS A 929 -18.47 11.27 -3.38
C LYS A 929 -19.51 11.48 -2.27
N ASN A 930 -19.46 10.64 -1.24
CA ASN A 930 -20.38 10.73 -0.11
C ASN A 930 -20.19 12.02 0.68
N MET A 931 -18.96 12.51 0.83
CA MET A 931 -18.69 13.80 1.46
C MET A 931 -19.37 14.93 0.69
N THR A 932 -19.17 15.00 -0.62
CA THR A 932 -19.69 16.11 -1.43
C THR A 932 -21.23 16.10 -1.43
N GLU A 933 -21.84 14.95 -1.69
CA GLU A 933 -23.30 14.82 -1.72
C GLU A 933 -23.94 15.08 -0.34
N SER A 934 -23.41 14.44 0.71
CA SER A 934 -23.94 14.57 2.07
C SER A 934 -23.80 15.98 2.62
N GLN A 935 -22.72 16.69 2.31
CA GLN A 935 -22.50 18.05 2.81
C GLN A 935 -23.36 19.09 2.08
N ILE A 936 -23.59 18.93 0.77
CA ILE A 936 -24.56 19.74 0.05
C ILE A 936 -25.95 19.54 0.66
N LEU A 937 -26.35 18.29 0.90
CA LEU A 937 -27.62 17.96 1.54
C LEU A 937 -27.71 18.57 2.95
N SER A 938 -26.67 18.41 3.77
CA SER A 938 -26.58 18.96 5.13
C SER A 938 -26.72 20.48 5.13
N THR A 939 -26.07 21.17 4.18
CA THR A 939 -26.16 22.63 4.02
C THR A 939 -27.58 23.08 3.67
N VAL A 940 -28.24 22.35 2.76
CA VAL A 940 -29.63 22.64 2.38
C VAL A 940 -30.56 22.39 3.56
N ILE A 941 -30.41 21.28 4.29
CA ILE A 941 -31.19 20.98 5.50
C ILE A 941 -30.98 22.09 6.54
N CYS A 942 -29.74 22.47 6.81
CA CYS A 942 -29.38 23.55 7.73
C CYS A 942 -30.06 24.87 7.35
N PHE A 943 -29.98 25.24 6.06
CA PHE A 943 -30.59 26.46 5.54
C PHE A 943 -32.12 26.47 5.71
N VAL A 944 -32.78 25.37 5.36
CA VAL A 944 -34.24 25.22 5.47
C VAL A 944 -34.66 25.24 6.94
N LEU A 945 -33.97 24.51 7.81
CA LEU A 945 -34.25 24.49 9.25
C LEU A 945 -34.07 25.89 9.85
N ALA A 946 -32.99 26.59 9.54
CA ALA A 946 -32.76 27.95 10.01
C ALA A 946 -33.85 28.92 9.52
N ALA A 947 -34.26 28.85 8.25
CA ALA A 947 -35.32 29.67 7.69
C ALA A 947 -36.69 29.41 8.35
N ILE A 948 -37.05 28.14 8.57
CA ILE A 948 -38.26 27.74 9.30
C ILE A 948 -38.21 28.28 10.73
N MET A 949 -37.07 28.11 11.40
CA MET A 949 -36.88 28.45 12.80
C MET A 949 -36.99 29.97 13.03
N LEU A 950 -36.30 30.79 12.22
CA LEU A 950 -36.44 32.24 12.25
C LEU A 950 -37.87 32.71 11.90
N SER A 951 -38.52 32.06 10.95
CA SER A 951 -39.91 32.35 10.59
C SER A 951 -40.88 32.10 11.76
N LEU A 952 -40.66 31.01 12.52
CA LEU A 952 -41.41 30.66 13.72
C LEU A 952 -41.15 31.64 14.87
N ILE A 953 -39.88 31.99 15.15
CA ILE A 953 -39.50 32.95 16.20
C ILE A 953 -40.16 34.29 15.96
N TYR A 954 -39.95 34.85 14.77
CA TYR A 954 -40.43 36.17 14.43
C TYR A 954 -41.94 36.20 14.19
N ARG A 955 -42.59 35.02 14.13
CA ARG A 955 -44.00 34.81 13.81
C ARG A 955 -44.39 35.51 12.50
N ASN A 956 -43.43 35.61 11.58
CA ASN A 956 -43.58 36.29 10.31
C ASN A 956 -42.56 35.71 9.32
N PRO A 957 -43.01 34.93 8.32
CA PRO A 957 -42.10 34.26 7.40
C PRO A 957 -41.28 35.24 6.56
N VAL A 958 -41.83 36.42 6.24
CA VAL A 958 -41.10 37.44 5.47
C VAL A 958 -39.93 37.99 6.28
N LEU A 959 -40.11 38.20 7.59
CA LEU A 959 -39.05 38.73 8.44
C LEU A 959 -37.95 37.68 8.68
N GLY A 960 -38.33 36.40 8.82
CA GLY A 960 -37.40 35.28 8.89
C GLY A 960 -36.55 35.17 7.63
N LEU A 961 -37.17 35.20 6.43
CA LEU A 961 -36.44 35.16 5.16
C LEU A 961 -35.55 36.39 4.95
N ILE A 962 -35.95 37.58 5.39
CA ILE A 962 -35.09 38.78 5.32
C ILE A 962 -33.83 38.61 6.17
N ALA A 963 -33.94 38.00 7.35
CA ALA A 963 -32.79 37.73 8.22
C ALA A 963 -31.82 36.70 7.63
N MET A 964 -32.26 35.85 6.69
CA MET A 964 -31.40 34.88 5.97
C MET A 964 -30.57 35.51 4.84
N ILE A 965 -30.93 36.70 4.35
CA ILE A 965 -30.27 37.33 3.18
C ILE A 965 -28.76 37.51 3.38
N PRO A 966 -28.28 38.07 4.51
CA PRO A 966 -26.83 38.28 4.72
C PRO A 966 -26.04 36.98 4.60
N VAL A 967 -26.52 35.93 5.26
CA VAL A 967 -25.90 34.60 5.28
C VAL A 967 -25.90 33.97 3.89
N THR A 968 -27.02 34.06 3.16
CA THR A 968 -27.11 33.53 1.79
C THR A 968 -26.08 34.19 0.87
N VAL A 969 -25.96 35.52 0.95
CA VAL A 969 -24.98 36.29 0.19
C VAL A 969 -23.54 35.90 0.57
N SER A 970 -23.27 35.75 1.86
CA SER A 970 -21.96 35.36 2.38
C SER A 970 -21.54 33.96 1.94
N ILE A 971 -22.47 32.99 1.88
CA ILE A 971 -22.20 31.64 1.37
C ILE A 971 -21.80 31.69 -0.11
N VAL A 972 -22.54 32.43 -0.94
CA VAL A 972 -22.17 32.58 -2.36
C VAL A 972 -20.81 33.25 -2.51
N TRP A 973 -20.53 34.28 -1.70
CA TRP A 973 -19.25 34.99 -1.77
C TRP A 973 -18.08 34.13 -1.32
N VAL A 974 -18.21 33.35 -0.23
CA VAL A 974 -17.11 32.49 0.20
C VAL A 974 -16.83 31.37 -0.80
N LEU A 975 -17.85 30.69 -1.31
CA LEU A 975 -17.68 29.64 -2.31
C LEU A 975 -17.04 30.18 -3.59
N GLY A 976 -17.43 31.39 -4.03
CA GLY A 976 -16.78 32.05 -5.16
C GLY A 976 -15.34 32.48 -4.86
N THR A 977 -15.06 32.95 -3.65
CA THR A 977 -13.69 33.29 -3.21
C THR A 977 -12.78 32.08 -3.15
N MET A 978 -13.28 30.90 -2.75
CA MET A 978 -12.51 29.65 -2.78
C MET A 978 -11.98 29.34 -4.19
N TYR A 979 -12.81 29.53 -5.22
CA TYR A 979 -12.39 29.37 -6.61
C TYR A 979 -11.27 30.35 -6.99
N PHE A 980 -11.40 31.65 -6.65
CA PHE A 980 -10.38 32.65 -6.99
C PHE A 980 -9.05 32.46 -6.25
N ILE A 981 -9.07 31.89 -5.05
CA ILE A 981 -7.87 31.58 -4.27
C ILE A 981 -7.25 30.24 -4.74
N GLY A 982 -8.00 29.42 -5.48
CA GLY A 982 -7.56 28.09 -5.92
C GLY A 982 -7.70 27.00 -4.86
N TYR A 983 -8.57 27.21 -3.86
CA TYR A 983 -8.88 26.19 -2.86
C TYR A 983 -9.96 25.23 -3.36
N THR A 984 -9.80 23.95 -3.04
CA THR A 984 -10.78 22.90 -3.34
C THR A 984 -11.78 22.73 -2.19
N LEU A 985 -12.93 22.11 -2.47
CA LEU A 985 -13.82 21.62 -1.42
C LEU A 985 -13.24 20.34 -0.80
N ASN A 986 -12.68 20.47 0.40
CA ASN A 986 -12.17 19.36 1.22
C ASN A 986 -13.04 19.13 2.47
N ILE A 987 -12.70 18.12 3.28
CA ILE A 987 -13.47 17.71 4.48
C ILE A 987 -13.73 18.88 5.44
N LEU A 988 -12.77 19.78 5.64
CA LEU A 988 -12.94 20.90 6.57
C LEU A 988 -13.65 22.10 5.92
N THR A 989 -13.20 22.53 4.73
CA THR A 989 -13.72 23.74 4.06
C THR A 989 -15.20 23.61 3.67
N ILE A 990 -15.67 22.41 3.36
CA ILE A 990 -17.09 22.19 3.03
C ILE A 990 -18.01 22.45 4.23
N THR A 991 -17.55 22.15 5.45
CA THR A 991 -18.31 22.42 6.70
C THR A 991 -18.47 23.91 6.98
N VAL A 992 -17.62 24.77 6.38
CA VAL A 992 -17.70 26.23 6.57
C VAL A 992 -19.05 26.77 6.14
N THR A 993 -19.68 26.20 5.10
CA THR A 993 -21.00 26.64 4.64
C THR A 993 -22.08 26.46 5.72
N CYS A 994 -22.12 25.30 6.39
CA CYS A 994 -22.99 25.04 7.54
C CYS A 994 -22.65 25.93 8.75
N ILE A 995 -21.36 26.09 9.07
CA ILE A 995 -20.90 26.97 10.15
C ILE A 995 -21.32 28.42 9.89
N THR A 996 -21.28 28.87 8.63
CA THR A 996 -21.71 30.20 8.20
C THR A 996 -23.19 30.40 8.45
N ILE A 997 -24.02 29.37 8.28
CA ILE A 997 -25.44 29.45 8.60
C ILE A 997 -25.63 29.61 10.11
N GLY A 998 -24.92 28.84 10.93
CA GLY A 998 -24.98 29.00 12.39
C GLY A 998 -24.47 30.37 12.84
N VAL A 999 -23.16 30.57 12.76
CA VAL A 999 -22.47 31.76 13.30
C VAL A 999 -22.83 33.05 12.54
N GLY A 1000 -23.02 32.97 11.23
CA GLY A 1000 -23.31 34.17 10.41
C GLY A 1000 -24.73 34.70 10.61
N ILE A 1001 -25.70 33.85 10.97
CA ILE A 1001 -27.09 34.28 11.25
C ILE A 1001 -27.15 35.14 12.52
N ASP A 1002 -26.25 34.93 13.48
CA ASP A 1002 -26.28 35.62 14.77
C ASP A 1002 -26.19 37.14 14.59
N TYR A 1003 -25.31 37.60 13.70
CA TYR A 1003 -25.21 39.03 13.35
C TYR A 1003 -26.51 39.58 12.78
N ALA A 1004 -27.17 38.82 11.90
CA ALA A 1004 -28.45 39.20 11.33
C ALA A 1004 -29.56 39.23 12.39
N CYS A 1005 -29.57 38.30 13.34
CA CYS A 1005 -30.50 38.25 14.47
C CYS A 1005 -30.36 39.47 15.38
N TYR A 1006 -29.14 39.84 15.78
CA TYR A 1006 -28.89 41.01 16.62
C TYR A 1006 -29.35 42.31 15.96
N ILE A 1007 -29.02 42.48 14.66
CA ILE A 1007 -29.41 43.66 13.88
C ILE A 1007 -30.93 43.71 13.70
N THR A 1008 -31.57 42.59 13.36
CA THR A 1008 -33.02 42.51 13.14
C THR A 1008 -33.81 42.80 14.41
N GLU A 1009 -33.43 42.20 15.54
CA GLU A 1009 -34.15 42.42 16.80
C GLU A 1009 -33.95 43.84 17.32
N ARG A 1010 -32.74 44.43 17.19
CA ARG A 1010 -32.54 45.83 17.55
C ARG A 1010 -33.34 46.78 16.66
N PHE A 1011 -33.33 46.56 15.35
CA PHE A 1011 -34.13 47.36 14.42
C PHE A 1011 -35.62 47.29 14.81
N ARG A 1012 -36.14 46.09 15.06
CA ARG A 1012 -37.51 45.88 15.52
C ARG A 1012 -37.82 46.61 16.82
N LEU A 1013 -36.94 46.53 17.82
CA LEU A 1013 -37.12 47.22 19.10
C LEU A 1013 -37.19 48.74 18.92
N VAL A 1014 -36.28 49.34 18.14
CA VAL A 1014 -36.25 50.80 17.93
C VAL A 1014 -37.44 51.26 17.07
N VAL A 1015 -37.81 50.49 16.05
CA VAL A 1015 -38.99 50.77 15.22
C VAL A 1015 -40.27 50.73 16.05
N ASP A 1016 -40.46 49.71 16.90
CA ASP A 1016 -41.64 49.57 17.75
C ASP A 1016 -41.73 50.70 18.81
N GLN A 1017 -40.57 51.24 19.24
CA GLN A 1017 -40.51 52.33 20.21
C GLN A 1017 -40.69 53.73 19.59
N THR A 1018 -40.18 53.96 18.38
CA THR A 1018 -40.08 55.31 17.80
C THR A 1018 -40.97 55.55 16.59
N GLY A 1019 -41.38 54.50 15.87
CA GLY A 1019 -42.16 54.60 14.61
C GLY A 1019 -41.39 55.19 13.41
N ASP A 1020 -40.11 55.55 13.59
CA ASP A 1020 -39.24 56.15 12.58
C ASP A 1020 -38.20 55.13 12.08
N VAL A 1021 -38.33 54.77 10.80
CA VAL A 1021 -37.48 53.79 10.12
C VAL A 1021 -36.04 54.30 9.99
N THR A 1022 -35.86 55.59 9.71
CA THR A 1022 -34.53 56.19 9.50
C THR A 1022 -33.75 56.21 10.80
N LYS A 1023 -34.41 56.64 11.88
CA LYS A 1023 -33.86 56.61 13.23
C LYS A 1023 -33.52 55.17 13.66
N ALA A 1024 -34.38 54.21 13.33
CA ALA A 1024 -34.12 52.81 13.64
C ALA A 1024 -32.88 52.25 12.94
N VAL A 1025 -32.64 52.58 11.66
CA VAL A 1025 -31.40 52.18 10.97
C VAL A 1025 -30.18 52.80 11.64
N ILE A 1026 -30.20 54.11 11.88
CA ILE A 1026 -29.07 54.83 12.48
C ILE A 1026 -28.73 54.29 13.87
N GLU A 1027 -29.74 54.08 14.73
CA GLU A 1027 -29.50 53.58 16.09
C GLU A 1027 -29.04 52.12 16.09
N THR A 1028 -29.58 51.29 15.20
CA THR A 1028 -29.20 49.87 15.08
C THR A 1028 -27.75 49.72 14.65
N VAL A 1029 -27.35 50.39 13.56
CA VAL A 1029 -25.98 50.30 13.04
C VAL A 1029 -24.98 50.98 13.99
N SER A 1030 -25.31 52.14 14.55
CA SER A 1030 -24.39 52.85 15.44
C SER A 1030 -24.15 52.13 16.77
N ARG A 1031 -25.20 51.64 17.44
CA ARG A 1031 -25.08 51.01 18.77
C ARG A 1031 -24.81 49.51 18.67
N THR A 1032 -25.75 48.75 18.11
CA THR A 1032 -25.63 47.29 18.03
C THR A 1032 -24.55 46.90 17.03
N GLY A 1033 -24.41 47.61 15.91
CA GLY A 1033 -23.32 47.37 14.97
C GLY A 1033 -21.92 47.58 15.57
N SER A 1034 -21.75 48.48 16.55
CA SER A 1034 -20.47 48.62 17.28
C SER A 1034 -20.15 47.39 18.13
N ALA A 1035 -21.15 46.81 18.79
CA ALA A 1035 -20.98 45.61 19.61
C ALA A 1035 -20.73 44.38 18.73
N VAL A 1036 -21.50 44.24 17.65
CA VAL A 1036 -21.34 43.19 16.64
C VAL A 1036 -19.97 43.28 15.97
N LEU A 1037 -19.42 44.47 15.67
CA LEU A 1037 -18.06 44.58 15.12
C LEU A 1037 -17.00 44.02 16.07
N ILE A 1038 -17.11 44.30 17.38
CA ILE A 1038 -16.13 43.80 18.36
C ILE A 1038 -16.20 42.27 18.43
N ALA A 1039 -17.41 41.71 18.46
CA ALA A 1039 -17.64 40.27 18.44
C ALA A 1039 -17.17 39.59 17.14
N ALA A 1040 -17.41 40.24 15.99
CA ALA A 1040 -16.95 39.77 14.70
C ALA A 1040 -15.42 39.79 14.63
N LEU A 1041 -14.75 40.87 15.06
CA LEU A 1041 -13.30 40.95 15.07
C LEU A 1041 -12.68 39.87 15.96
N SER A 1042 -13.22 39.62 17.16
CA SER A 1042 -12.70 38.52 17.99
C SER A 1042 -12.80 37.16 17.32
N SER A 1043 -13.90 36.90 16.60
CA SER A 1043 -14.09 35.63 15.89
C SER A 1043 -13.20 35.53 14.65
N ILE A 1044 -13.15 36.59 13.83
CA ILE A 1044 -12.29 36.67 12.63
C ILE A 1044 -10.83 36.42 13.00
N PHE A 1045 -10.31 37.08 14.04
CA PHE A 1045 -8.93 36.87 14.46
C PHE A 1045 -8.73 35.52 15.16
N GLY A 1046 -9.73 35.02 15.89
CA GLY A 1046 -9.69 33.68 16.49
C GLY A 1046 -9.53 32.58 15.45
N PHE A 1047 -10.31 32.60 14.38
CA PHE A 1047 -10.14 31.71 13.23
C PHE A 1047 -8.89 32.05 12.41
N GLY A 1048 -8.52 33.33 12.32
CA GLY A 1048 -7.33 33.77 11.60
C GLY A 1048 -6.03 33.22 12.16
N VAL A 1049 -5.96 32.79 13.43
CA VAL A 1049 -4.77 32.12 13.99
C VAL A 1049 -4.53 30.77 13.34
N LEU A 1050 -5.59 30.06 12.94
CA LEU A 1050 -5.45 28.79 12.22
C LEU A 1050 -4.76 28.97 10.87
N ALA A 1051 -4.64 30.20 10.33
CA ALA A 1051 -3.82 30.46 9.15
C ALA A 1051 -2.32 30.14 9.35
N PHE A 1052 -1.88 29.92 10.60
CA PHE A 1052 -0.54 29.46 10.95
C PHE A 1052 -0.49 27.98 11.33
N ALA A 1053 -1.58 27.24 11.13
CA ALA A 1053 -1.58 25.79 11.34
C ALA A 1053 -0.62 25.11 10.35
N PRO A 1054 0.20 24.15 10.81
CA PRO A 1054 1.10 23.42 9.92
C PRO A 1054 0.35 22.51 8.96
N ILE A 1055 -0.90 22.14 9.26
CA ILE A 1055 -1.71 21.26 8.45
C ILE A 1055 -2.56 22.09 7.46
N PRO A 1056 -2.37 21.95 6.14
CA PRO A 1056 -3.02 22.81 5.14
C PRO A 1056 -4.57 22.85 5.18
N PRO A 1057 -5.30 21.72 5.37
CA PRO A 1057 -6.75 21.75 5.54
C PRO A 1057 -7.22 22.64 6.70
N GLU A 1058 -6.52 22.62 7.84
CA GLU A 1058 -6.84 23.49 8.98
C GLU A 1058 -6.53 24.95 8.67
N GLN A 1059 -5.44 25.19 7.96
CA GLN A 1059 -5.05 26.52 7.49
C GLN A 1059 -6.13 27.13 6.59
N GLN A 1060 -6.53 26.37 5.57
CA GLN A 1060 -7.58 26.76 4.64
C GLN A 1060 -8.91 26.96 5.38
N PHE A 1061 -9.28 26.05 6.28
CA PHE A 1061 -10.48 26.17 7.10
C PHE A 1061 -10.49 27.46 7.93
N GLY A 1062 -9.38 27.79 8.59
CA GLY A 1062 -9.19 29.02 9.36
C GLY A 1062 -9.38 30.28 8.52
N ILE A 1063 -8.68 30.36 7.39
CA ILE A 1063 -8.72 31.48 6.46
C ILE A 1063 -10.13 31.66 5.88
N ILE A 1064 -10.72 30.59 5.37
CA ILE A 1064 -12.04 30.60 4.73
C ILE A 1064 -13.12 30.94 5.76
N THR A 1065 -13.05 30.41 6.97
CA THR A 1065 -14.00 30.78 8.05
C THR A 1065 -13.85 32.25 8.44
N ALA A 1066 -12.63 32.76 8.59
CA ALA A 1066 -12.38 34.16 8.90
C ALA A 1066 -12.92 35.10 7.80
N ILE A 1067 -12.67 34.79 6.52
CA ILE A 1067 -13.23 35.52 5.37
C ILE A 1067 -14.76 35.48 5.40
N THR A 1068 -15.33 34.33 5.74
CA THR A 1068 -16.79 34.18 5.77
C THR A 1068 -17.41 35.02 6.87
N LEU A 1069 -16.80 35.09 8.05
CA LEU A 1069 -17.25 35.98 9.13
C LEU A 1069 -17.13 37.46 8.74
N VAL A 1070 -16.08 37.83 8.01
CA VAL A 1070 -15.97 39.17 7.41
C VAL A 1070 -17.15 39.43 6.47
N TYR A 1071 -17.48 38.51 5.57
CA TYR A 1071 -18.61 38.65 4.66
C TYR A 1071 -19.93 38.72 5.41
N ALA A 1072 -20.18 37.85 6.39
CA ALA A 1072 -21.40 37.82 7.20
C ALA A 1072 -21.59 39.13 7.97
N PHE A 1073 -20.51 39.69 8.51
CA PHE A 1073 -20.53 40.99 9.18
C PHE A 1073 -20.85 42.12 8.19
N ILE A 1074 -20.15 42.18 7.06
CA ILE A 1074 -20.33 43.22 6.03
C ILE A 1074 -21.76 43.18 5.50
N THR A 1075 -22.30 42.01 5.15
CA THR A 1075 -23.66 41.88 4.61
C THR A 1075 -24.71 42.21 5.68
N SER A 1076 -24.49 41.83 6.94
CA SER A 1076 -25.41 42.15 8.05
C SER A 1076 -25.43 43.63 8.43
N ILE A 1077 -24.34 44.37 8.24
CA ILE A 1077 -24.29 45.81 8.54
C ILE A 1077 -24.68 46.67 7.34
N LEU A 1078 -24.28 46.28 6.12
CA LEU A 1078 -24.51 47.10 4.92
C LEU A 1078 -25.83 46.77 4.22
N VAL A 1079 -26.18 45.50 4.08
CA VAL A 1079 -27.33 45.06 3.25
C VAL A 1079 -28.59 44.94 4.09
N LEU A 1080 -28.53 44.24 5.23
CA LEU A 1080 -29.70 43.91 6.04
C LEU A 1080 -30.51 45.14 6.51
N PRO A 1081 -29.90 46.23 7.04
CA PRO A 1081 -30.67 47.38 7.52
C PRO A 1081 -31.42 48.08 6.40
N LEU A 1082 -30.87 48.09 5.18
CA LEU A 1082 -31.53 48.68 4.00
C LEU A 1082 -32.72 47.84 3.54
N VAL A 1083 -32.58 46.51 3.55
CA VAL A 1083 -33.69 45.59 3.24
C VAL A 1083 -34.80 45.74 4.27
N LEU A 1084 -34.45 45.76 5.56
CA LEU A 1084 -35.40 45.99 6.66
C LEU A 1084 -36.09 47.35 6.55
N ALA A 1085 -35.36 48.41 6.19
CA ALA A 1085 -35.92 49.74 6.00
C ALA A 1085 -36.93 49.79 4.84
N ARG A 1086 -36.60 49.19 3.69
CA ARG A 1086 -37.52 49.08 2.54
C ARG A 1086 -38.77 48.28 2.88
N TRP A 1087 -38.60 47.13 3.54
CA TRP A 1087 -39.73 46.31 3.98
C TRP A 1087 -40.61 47.05 4.99
N ALA A 1088 -40.01 47.75 5.96
CA ALA A 1088 -40.70 48.54 6.95
C ALA A 1088 -41.51 49.69 6.31
N ASN A 1089 -40.91 50.42 5.37
CA ASN A 1089 -41.58 51.50 4.62
C ASN A 1089 -42.75 50.97 3.77
N TRP A 1090 -42.56 49.85 3.08
CA TRP A 1090 -43.63 49.19 2.31
C TRP A 1090 -44.79 48.75 3.22
N ARG A 1091 -44.49 48.15 4.37
CA ARG A 1091 -45.50 47.68 5.32
C ARG A 1091 -46.22 48.83 6.01
N LYS A 1092 -45.52 49.90 6.40
CA LYS A 1092 -46.10 51.15 6.90
C LYS A 1092 -47.10 51.73 5.90
N LYS A 1093 -46.75 51.74 4.60
CA LYS A 1093 -47.61 52.24 3.52
C LYS A 1093 -48.85 51.37 3.28
N ARG A 1094 -48.75 50.04 3.40
CA ARG A 1094 -49.88 49.11 3.17
C ARG A 1094 -50.78 48.85 4.37
N LYS A 1095 -50.21 48.69 5.58
CA LYS A 1095 -50.92 48.23 6.78
C LYS A 1095 -51.08 49.31 7.86
N GLY A 1096 -50.47 50.48 7.71
CA GLY A 1096 -50.53 51.58 8.69
C GLY A 1096 -49.65 51.42 9.93
N TYR A 1097 -49.06 50.23 10.15
CA TYR A 1097 -48.13 49.93 11.24
C TYR A 1097 -46.97 49.06 10.72
N ILE A 1098 -45.83 49.08 11.42
CA ILE A 1098 -44.61 48.41 10.95
C ILE A 1098 -44.53 46.97 11.47
N ILE A 1099 -44.58 46.73 12.79
CA ILE A 1099 -44.51 45.37 13.36
C ILE A 1099 -45.72 45.06 14.25
N ARG A 1100 -46.06 45.90 15.23
CA ARG A 1100 -47.25 45.72 16.08
C ARG A 1100 -48.34 46.76 15.80
N PRO A 1101 -49.64 46.39 15.82
CA PRO A 1101 -50.74 47.34 15.77
C PRO A 1101 -50.91 48.00 17.14
N GLY A 1102 -50.42 49.23 17.30
CA GLY A 1102 -50.58 50.05 18.51
C GLY A 1102 -49.65 51.28 18.51
N PRO A 1103 -50.01 52.37 19.20
CA PRO A 1103 -49.12 53.53 19.31
C PRO A 1103 -47.83 53.17 20.08
N PRO A 1104 -46.68 53.78 19.74
CA PRO A 1104 -45.42 53.53 20.44
C PRO A 1104 -45.58 53.80 21.93
N LYS A 1105 -45.10 52.88 22.78
CA LYS A 1105 -45.09 53.08 24.24
C LYS A 1105 -44.11 54.22 24.56
N GLN A 1106 -44.61 55.40 24.87
CA GLN A 1106 -43.82 56.45 25.51
C GLN A 1106 -43.44 55.96 26.91
N LEU A 1107 -42.13 55.93 27.20
CA LEU A 1107 -41.64 55.86 28.58
C LEU A 1107 -41.80 57.25 29.17
N ASP A 1108 -42.72 57.40 30.11
CA ASP A 1108 -42.86 58.60 30.92
C ASP A 1108 -41.52 58.92 31.59
N GLY A 1109 -40.95 60.09 31.29
CA GLY A 1109 -39.88 60.70 32.10
C GLY A 1109 -38.45 60.65 31.55
N ILE A 1110 -38.21 60.89 30.26
CA ILE A 1110 -36.87 61.26 29.76
C ILE A 1110 -36.96 62.52 28.91
N LYS A 1111 -36.70 63.70 29.52
CA LYS A 1111 -36.33 64.90 28.77
C LYS A 1111 -35.03 64.57 28.01
N THR A 1112 -35.12 64.52 26.70
CA THR A 1112 -33.95 64.40 25.82
C THR A 1112 -33.65 65.80 25.30
N ASP A 1113 -32.62 66.42 25.87
CA ASP A 1113 -31.99 67.64 25.31
C ASP A 1113 -31.25 67.26 24.03
N PHE A 1114 -31.98 67.13 22.93
CA PHE A 1114 -31.46 67.15 21.57
C PHE A 1114 -32.46 67.92 20.68
N GLU A 1115 -32.75 69.17 21.06
CA GLU A 1115 -33.28 70.13 20.11
C GLU A 1115 -32.17 70.52 19.13
N TYR A 1116 -32.33 70.05 17.90
CA TYR A 1116 -31.58 70.54 16.74
C TYR A 1116 -31.96 72.01 16.52
N LYS A 1117 -31.02 72.93 16.75
CA LYS A 1117 -31.07 74.24 16.09
C LYS A 1117 -30.97 74.00 14.60
N GLY A 1118 -32.04 74.34 13.89
CA GLY A 1118 -32.02 74.43 12.43
C GLY A 1118 -31.08 75.56 11.99
N GLU A 1119 -30.45 75.35 10.85
CA GLU A 1119 -30.03 76.39 9.92
C GLU A 1119 -29.94 75.74 8.52
N GLN A 1120 -30.21 76.59 7.53
CA GLN A 1120 -30.73 76.33 6.17
C GLN A 1120 -29.94 75.37 5.29
#